data_AF-A0A8I5TIA9-F1
#
_entry.id   AF-A0A8I5TIA9-F1
#
_cell.length_a   1.000
_cell.length_b   1.000
_cell.length_c   1.000
_cell.angle_alpha   90.00
_cell.angle_beta   90.00
_cell.angle_gamma   90.00
#
_symmetry.space_group_name_H-M   'P 1'
#
loop_
_entity.id
_entity.type
_entity.pdbx_description
1 polymer ?
#
loop_
_entity_poly.entity_id
_entity_poly.type
_entity_poly.pdbx_seq_one_letter_code
_entity_poly.pdbx_strand_id
1 'polypeptide(L)'
;MWTEEAGATAEAQESGIRNKSSSFSQIPVVGVVTEDDEAQGVFKPMDLNRVIKLLEETDKDGLEEKQLKFVKKLVRCYQNGLPLRDLAQIFKILNLCAGKIKNQPHFIESAYDIIKLCGLPFLKKKVSDEITYAEDTANSIALLGDLMKIPSSELRIQICKCIVDFYHAEPPKKHIPGYQQASSSYKIQMAEVGGLAKTMVQSMTLLENQLVEKLWVLKVLQHLSTSEVNCTIMMKAQAASGICTHLNDPDPSGQLLFRSSEILWNLLEKSSKEEVIQQLSNLECLLALKEVFKNLFMRGFSHYDRQLRNDILVITTIIAQNPEAPMIECGFTKDLILFATFNEVKSQNLLVKGLKLSNSYEDFELKKLLFNVIVILCKDLPTVQLLIDGKVILALFTYVKKPEKQKIIDWSAAQYEELQLHAIATLSSVAPLLIEEYMSCQGNARVLAFLEWCESEDPFFSHGNSFHGTGGRGNKFAQMRYSLRLLRAMVYLEDETVNKDLCEKGTIQQMIGIFKNIISKPNEKEEAIVLEIQSDILLILSGLCENHIQRKEIFGTEGVDIVLHVMKTDPRKLQSGLGYNVLLFSTLDSIWCCILGCYPSEDYFLEKEGIFLLLDLLALNQKKFCNLILGIMVEFCDNPKTAAHVNAWQGKKDQTAASLLIKLWRKEEKELGVKRDKNRKIIDTKKPLFTSFQEEQKIIPLPANCPSIAVMDVSENIRAKIYAILGKLDFENLPGLSAEDFVTLCIIHRYLDFKIGEIWNEIYEEIKLEKLRPVTTDKKALEAIITASENIGKMVASLQSEIIESQARQDVQNEQKVYAKIQATHKQRELANKSWENFLARTSNAKTLKVPSGGVVTVESTPARLVGGPLADTDIALKKLPIRGGALQRVKAVKIVDTPKKSIPT
;
A
#
# COMPACT_ATOMS: atom_id res chain seq x y z
N MET A 1 24.84 13.54 -6.94
CA MET A 1 26.02 13.82 -7.79
C MET A 1 27.22 13.39 -6.95
N TRP A 2 27.77 12.19 -7.25
CA TRP A 2 29.09 11.59 -6.92
C TRP A 2 29.54 11.61 -5.43
N THR A 3 29.98 10.54 -4.76
CA THR A 3 30.75 9.31 -5.08
C THR A 3 30.43 8.26 -3.97
N GLU A 4 30.04 7.02 -4.25
CA GLU A 4 30.82 5.80 -4.56
C GLU A 4 31.92 5.38 -3.56
N GLU A 5 31.82 4.11 -3.17
CA GLU A 5 32.59 3.32 -2.21
C GLU A 5 34.04 3.02 -2.65
N ALA A 6 34.94 2.80 -1.68
CA ALA A 6 36.11 1.95 -1.86
C ALA A 6 36.54 1.33 -0.52
N GLY A 7 36.63 -0.01 -0.50
CA GLY A 7 37.18 -0.78 0.61
C GLY A 7 38.71 -0.83 0.59
N ALA A 8 39.30 -1.16 1.74
CA ALA A 8 40.68 -1.62 1.83
C ALA A 8 40.86 -2.58 3.01
N THR A 9 41.15 -3.83 2.64
CA THR A 9 41.75 -4.90 3.43
C THR A 9 43.17 -4.55 3.86
N ALA A 10 43.59 -4.95 5.07
CA ALA A 10 45.01 -5.11 5.38
C ALA A 10 45.22 -6.28 6.35
N GLU A 11 45.76 -7.36 5.79
CA GLU A 11 46.27 -8.53 6.48
C GLU A 11 47.62 -8.26 7.16
N ALA A 12 47.90 -9.15 8.12
CA ALA A 12 49.08 -9.25 8.94
C ALA A 12 50.37 -9.57 8.14
N GLN A 13 51.52 -9.16 8.69
CA GLN A 13 52.78 -9.85 8.43
C GLN A 13 53.67 -9.89 9.69
N GLU A 14 54.26 -11.07 9.87
CA GLU A 14 54.90 -11.60 11.07
C GLU A 14 56.36 -11.15 11.30
N SER A 15 56.71 -11.10 12.59
CA SER A 15 57.90 -11.67 13.27
C SER A 15 59.34 -11.44 12.77
N GLY A 16 60.20 -11.08 13.73
CA GLY A 16 61.66 -11.18 13.61
C GLY A 16 62.36 -11.00 14.97
N ILE A 17 62.65 -12.13 15.63
CA ILE A 17 63.37 -12.25 16.91
C ILE A 17 64.90 -12.13 16.69
N ARG A 18 65.65 -11.42 17.57
CA ARG A 18 66.93 -11.89 18.20
C ARG A 18 67.62 -10.85 19.12
N ASN A 19 67.44 -11.06 20.43
CA ASN A 19 68.42 -11.23 21.53
C ASN A 19 69.78 -10.50 21.64
N LYS A 20 70.00 -10.05 22.90
CA LYS A 20 71.25 -9.93 23.71
C LYS A 20 72.23 -8.81 23.32
N SER A 21 72.95 -8.11 24.20
CA SER A 21 73.13 -8.04 25.67
C SER A 21 74.21 -6.99 25.94
N SER A 22 74.14 -6.19 27.00
CA SER A 22 75.31 -5.86 27.85
C SER A 22 74.92 -4.96 29.03
N SER A 23 75.42 -5.38 30.18
CA SER A 23 75.34 -4.84 31.53
C SER A 23 76.08 -3.53 31.74
N PHE A 24 75.64 -2.70 32.70
CA PHE A 24 76.51 -2.31 33.82
C PHE A 24 75.70 -2.08 35.10
N SER A 25 76.28 -2.59 36.17
CA SER A 25 75.82 -2.74 37.54
C SER A 25 76.00 -1.48 38.39
N GLN A 26 75.06 -1.22 39.31
CA GLN A 26 75.36 -0.72 40.67
C GLN A 26 74.33 -1.31 41.65
N ILE A 27 74.84 -1.86 42.75
CA ILE A 27 74.15 -2.49 43.90
C ILE A 27 74.52 -1.63 45.15
N PRO A 28 73.94 -1.83 46.34
CA PRO A 28 72.61 -1.44 46.85
C PRO A 28 72.72 -0.45 48.04
N VAL A 29 71.58 0.05 48.53
CA VAL A 29 71.43 0.34 49.98
C VAL A 29 70.20 -0.38 50.49
N VAL A 30 70.43 -1.25 51.47
CA VAL A 30 69.44 -2.08 52.17
C VAL A 30 68.62 -1.18 53.10
N GLY A 31 67.31 -1.11 52.85
CA GLY A 31 66.31 -0.65 53.79
C GLY A 31 65.31 -1.79 54.00
N VAL A 32 65.31 -2.32 55.22
CA VAL A 32 64.46 -3.36 55.80
C VAL A 32 63.09 -3.52 55.13
N VAL A 33 62.87 -4.71 54.54
CA VAL A 33 61.53 -5.20 54.16
C VAL A 33 60.80 -5.54 55.46
N THR A 34 59.76 -4.76 55.77
CA THR A 34 58.65 -5.23 56.60
C THR A 34 57.64 -5.90 55.68
N GLU A 35 57.28 -7.16 55.97
CA GLU A 35 56.42 -8.07 55.20
C GLU A 35 54.93 -7.64 55.07
N ASP A 36 54.58 -6.34 55.06
CA ASP A 36 53.17 -5.91 55.14
C ASP A 36 52.57 -5.26 53.88
N ASP A 37 53.32 -5.09 52.78
CA ASP A 37 52.82 -4.38 51.60
C ASP A 37 52.39 -5.24 50.40
N GLU A 38 52.52 -6.57 50.45
CA GLU A 38 52.08 -7.46 49.34
C GLU A 38 50.59 -7.90 49.40
N ALA A 39 49.82 -7.48 50.40
CA ALA A 39 48.45 -7.96 50.62
C ALA A 39 47.31 -7.01 50.17
N GLN A 40 47.55 -6.11 49.21
CA GLN A 40 46.52 -5.14 48.75
C GLN A 40 45.73 -5.54 47.49
N GLY A 41 45.98 -6.71 46.91
CA GLY A 41 45.32 -7.17 45.67
C GLY A 41 44.23 -8.24 45.84
N VAL A 42 44.03 -8.78 47.04
CA VAL A 42 43.13 -9.92 47.28
C VAL A 42 41.86 -9.46 47.98
N PHE A 43 40.68 -9.87 47.47
CA PHE A 43 39.40 -9.68 48.18
C PHE A 43 39.53 -10.21 49.61
N LYS A 44 39.49 -9.32 50.61
CA LYS A 44 39.53 -9.72 52.02
C LYS A 44 38.26 -10.53 52.31
N PRO A 45 38.35 -11.83 52.67
CA PRO A 45 37.18 -12.65 52.90
C PRO A 45 36.40 -12.08 54.08
N MET A 46 35.14 -11.73 53.83
CA MET A 46 34.19 -11.31 54.85
C MET A 46 33.08 -12.34 54.93
N ASP A 47 32.75 -12.78 56.14
CA ASP A 47 31.61 -13.64 56.40
C ASP A 47 30.32 -12.80 56.37
N LEU A 48 29.71 -12.69 55.19
CA LEU A 48 28.46 -11.95 54.97
C LEU A 48 27.29 -12.56 55.75
N ASN A 49 27.27 -13.88 55.96
CA ASN A 49 26.23 -14.56 56.75
C ASN A 49 26.28 -14.13 58.23
N ARG A 50 27.47 -13.91 58.77
CA ARG A 50 27.65 -13.33 60.10
C ARG A 50 27.12 -11.90 60.20
N VAL A 51 27.29 -11.09 59.15
CA VAL A 51 26.76 -9.72 59.10
C VAL A 51 25.23 -9.74 59.02
N ILE A 52 24.65 -10.62 58.20
CA ILE A 52 23.19 -10.83 58.10
C ILE A 52 22.60 -11.22 59.45
N LYS A 53 23.14 -12.25 60.12
CA LYS A 53 22.65 -12.68 61.44
C LYS A 53 22.71 -11.56 62.47
N LEU A 54 23.80 -10.79 62.48
CA LEU A 54 23.95 -9.64 63.38
C LEU A 54 22.90 -8.55 63.13
N LEU A 55 22.50 -8.33 61.87
CA LEU A 55 21.47 -7.35 61.51
C LEU A 55 20.05 -7.88 61.75
N GLU A 56 19.82 -9.19 61.74
CA GLU A 56 18.54 -9.80 62.10
C GLU A 56 18.26 -9.72 63.62
N GLU A 57 19.30 -9.57 64.46
CA GLU A 57 19.15 -9.36 65.90
C GLU A 57 18.50 -7.99 66.23
N THR A 58 17.51 -8.01 67.12
CA THR A 58 16.78 -6.83 67.63
C THR A 58 17.07 -6.63 69.13
N ASP A 59 17.29 -5.36 69.51
CA ASP A 59 17.37 -4.80 70.88
C ASP A 59 18.31 -5.43 71.92
N LYS A 60 19.55 -4.90 71.95
CA LYS A 60 20.46 -4.88 73.12
C LYS A 60 21.30 -3.59 73.12
N ASP A 61 21.57 -3.00 74.28
CA ASP A 61 22.43 -1.82 74.41
C ASP A 61 23.82 -2.06 73.77
N GLY A 62 24.26 -1.15 72.90
CA GLY A 62 25.53 -1.22 72.17
C GLY A 62 25.53 -2.12 70.92
N LEU A 63 24.41 -2.75 70.56
CA LEU A 63 24.29 -3.58 69.35
C LEU A 63 24.29 -2.75 68.06
N GLU A 64 23.70 -1.55 68.08
CA GLU A 64 23.63 -0.64 66.93
C GLU A 64 25.02 -0.20 66.46
N GLU A 65 25.87 0.28 67.38
CA GLU A 65 27.24 0.70 67.05
C GLU A 65 28.09 -0.46 66.48
N LYS A 66 27.88 -1.67 67.02
CA LYS A 66 28.51 -2.89 66.52
C LYS A 66 28.01 -3.22 65.11
N GLN A 67 26.71 -3.17 64.85
CA GLN A 67 26.10 -3.40 63.53
C GLN A 67 26.67 -2.40 62.48
N LEU A 68 26.69 -1.11 62.81
CA LEU A 68 27.23 -0.05 61.94
C LEU A 68 28.73 -0.28 61.63
N LYS A 69 29.53 -0.71 62.62
CA LYS A 69 30.95 -1.02 62.41
C LYS A 69 31.18 -2.19 61.44
N PHE A 70 30.32 -3.21 61.47
CA PHE A 70 30.39 -4.32 60.52
C PHE A 70 29.99 -3.90 59.11
N VAL A 71 28.99 -3.03 58.96
CA VAL A 71 28.62 -2.47 57.64
C VAL A 71 29.72 -1.57 57.09
N LYS A 72 30.33 -0.69 57.90
CA LYS A 72 31.50 0.11 57.48
C LYS A 72 32.69 -0.76 57.06
N LYS A 73 32.88 -1.92 57.71
CA LYS A 73 33.90 -2.89 57.30
C LYS A 73 33.55 -3.52 55.95
N LEU A 74 32.28 -3.85 55.70
CA LEU A 74 31.79 -4.36 54.41
C LEU A 74 32.08 -3.37 53.28
N VAL A 75 31.76 -2.10 53.47
CA VAL A 75 31.98 -1.04 52.47
C VAL A 75 33.45 -0.97 52.06
N ARG A 76 34.37 -1.04 53.03
CA ARG A 76 35.82 -1.07 52.76
C ARG A 76 36.28 -2.33 52.03
N CYS A 77 35.67 -3.48 52.29
CA CYS A 77 36.02 -4.76 51.64
C CYS A 77 35.62 -4.79 50.17
N TYR A 78 34.53 -4.12 49.78
CA TYR A 78 33.96 -4.16 48.42
C TYR A 78 34.15 -2.86 47.63
N GLN A 79 35.02 -1.96 48.08
CA GLN A 79 35.28 -0.64 47.47
C GLN A 79 35.77 -0.68 46.00
N ASN A 80 36.18 -1.84 45.49
CA ASN A 80 36.71 -2.03 44.14
C ASN A 80 35.76 -2.82 43.20
N GLY A 81 34.53 -3.12 43.63
CA GLY A 81 33.53 -3.84 42.83
C GLY A 81 32.87 -5.00 43.58
N LEU A 82 31.78 -5.51 43.00
CA LEU A 82 30.91 -6.50 43.63
C LEU A 82 30.96 -7.84 42.87
N PRO A 83 31.49 -8.93 43.47
CA PRO A 83 31.41 -10.26 42.89
C PRO A 83 29.96 -10.73 42.72
N LEU A 84 29.62 -11.28 41.55
CA LEU A 84 28.25 -11.76 41.26
C LEU A 84 27.74 -12.76 42.32
N ARG A 85 28.59 -13.68 42.76
CA ARG A 85 28.29 -14.68 43.80
C ARG A 85 27.89 -14.09 45.16
N ASP A 86 28.31 -12.86 45.45
CA ASP A 86 28.15 -12.21 46.76
C ASP A 86 26.98 -11.19 46.73
N LEU A 87 26.40 -10.90 45.55
CA LEU A 87 25.36 -9.90 45.35
C LEU A 87 24.12 -10.17 46.21
N ALA A 88 23.54 -11.37 46.15
CA ALA A 88 22.32 -11.69 46.90
C ALA A 88 22.47 -11.41 48.40
N GLN A 89 23.63 -11.72 48.98
CA GLN A 89 23.91 -11.50 50.40
C GLN A 89 24.14 -10.02 50.72
N ILE A 90 24.84 -9.27 49.86
CA ILE A 90 25.05 -7.83 50.02
C ILE A 90 23.73 -7.07 49.90
N PHE A 91 22.86 -7.44 48.96
CA PHE A 91 21.54 -6.85 48.81
C PHE A 91 20.59 -7.25 49.94
N LYS A 92 20.72 -8.46 50.51
CA LYS A 92 20.03 -8.82 51.77
C LYS A 92 20.47 -7.93 52.93
N ILE A 93 21.76 -7.64 53.07
CA ILE A 93 22.30 -6.72 54.08
C ILE A 93 21.76 -5.31 53.87
N LEU A 94 21.72 -4.82 52.62
CA LEU A 94 21.13 -3.54 52.26
C LEU A 94 19.65 -3.48 52.67
N ASN A 95 18.87 -4.52 52.38
CA ASN A 95 17.45 -4.57 52.75
C ASN A 95 17.25 -4.53 54.28
N LEU A 96 18.08 -5.25 55.05
CA LEU A 96 18.02 -5.23 56.51
C LEU A 96 18.40 -3.86 57.08
N CYS A 97 19.42 -3.20 56.50
CA CYS A 97 19.78 -1.83 56.88
C CYS A 97 18.62 -0.87 56.57
N ALA A 98 18.02 -0.98 55.40
CA ALA A 98 16.87 -0.19 54.98
C ALA A 98 15.65 -0.36 55.90
N GLY A 99 15.32 -1.59 56.29
CA GLY A 99 14.21 -1.89 57.21
C GLY A 99 14.39 -1.29 58.60
N LYS A 100 15.64 -1.11 59.07
CA LYS A 100 15.96 -0.50 60.37
C LYS A 100 15.87 1.02 60.38
N ILE A 101 15.93 1.70 59.23
CA ILE A 101 15.96 3.18 59.13
C ILE A 101 14.80 3.85 59.90
N LYS A 102 13.60 3.25 59.85
CA LYS A 102 12.42 3.81 60.51
C LYS A 102 12.59 3.99 62.02
N ASN A 103 13.31 3.08 62.67
CA ASN A 103 13.51 3.08 64.12
C ASN A 103 14.92 3.54 64.51
N GLN A 104 15.90 3.43 63.60
CA GLN A 104 17.32 3.71 63.82
C GLN A 104 17.88 4.52 62.65
N PRO A 105 17.78 5.87 62.68
CA PRO A 105 18.16 6.73 61.56
C PRO A 105 19.64 6.65 61.14
N HIS A 106 20.55 6.24 62.02
CA HIS A 106 21.97 6.08 61.70
C HIS A 106 22.25 5.04 60.60
N PHE A 107 21.31 4.12 60.36
CA PHE A 107 21.40 3.17 59.24
C PHE A 107 21.22 3.81 57.86
N ILE A 108 20.79 5.08 57.77
CA ILE A 108 20.73 5.81 56.49
C ILE A 108 22.12 5.93 55.87
N GLU A 109 23.15 6.30 56.64
CA GLU A 109 24.55 6.38 56.16
C GLU A 109 25.04 5.00 55.68
N SER A 110 24.69 3.95 56.43
CA SER A 110 25.05 2.57 56.09
C SER A 110 24.40 2.09 54.80
N ALA A 111 23.11 2.37 54.59
CA ALA A 111 22.41 2.05 53.35
C ALA A 111 22.96 2.87 52.18
N TYR A 112 23.24 4.16 52.39
CA TYR A 112 23.82 5.05 51.39
C TYR A 112 25.18 4.53 50.89
N ASP A 113 26.07 4.18 51.82
CA ASP A 113 27.40 3.67 51.49
C ASP A 113 27.32 2.35 50.73
N ILE A 114 26.40 1.45 51.08
CA ILE A 114 26.19 0.20 50.33
C ILE A 114 25.65 0.49 48.92
N ILE A 115 24.66 1.38 48.77
CA ILE A 115 24.12 1.77 47.45
C ILE A 115 25.21 2.39 46.58
N LYS A 116 26.14 3.15 47.18
CA LYS A 116 27.30 3.68 46.47
C LYS A 116 28.22 2.59 45.92
N LEU A 117 28.35 1.45 46.62
CA LEU A 117 29.06 0.28 46.09
C LEU A 117 28.32 -0.38 44.92
N CYS A 118 26.98 -0.35 44.92
CA CYS A 118 26.18 -0.92 43.85
C CYS A 118 26.46 -0.26 42.48
N GLY A 119 26.90 1.00 42.46
CA GLY A 119 27.33 1.71 41.24
C GLY A 119 28.66 1.22 40.67
N LEU A 120 29.43 0.41 41.41
CA LEU A 120 30.71 -0.12 40.96
C LEU A 120 30.56 -1.28 39.93
N PRO A 121 31.64 -1.65 39.22
CA PRO A 121 31.63 -2.82 38.35
C PRO A 121 31.20 -4.10 39.07
N PHE A 122 30.31 -4.87 38.43
CA PHE A 122 30.00 -6.23 38.87
C PHE A 122 31.09 -7.16 38.33
N LEU A 123 31.56 -8.10 39.14
CA LEU A 123 32.76 -8.89 38.87
C LEU A 123 32.41 -10.37 38.73
N LYS A 124 32.89 -10.97 37.64
CA LYS A 124 32.79 -12.40 37.33
C LYS A 124 34.16 -13.07 37.38
N LYS A 125 34.22 -14.34 37.83
CA LYS A 125 35.43 -15.17 37.76
C LYS A 125 35.44 -16.03 36.51
N LYS A 126 34.25 -16.50 36.09
CA LYS A 126 34.04 -17.32 34.90
C LYS A 126 32.99 -16.65 34.02
N VAL A 127 33.04 -16.91 32.72
CA VAL A 127 32.02 -16.43 31.77
C VAL A 127 30.63 -17.00 32.12
N SER A 128 30.58 -18.24 32.62
CA SER A 128 29.34 -18.89 33.06
C SER A 128 28.65 -18.20 34.25
N ASP A 129 29.37 -17.36 35.01
CA ASP A 129 28.83 -16.71 36.21
C ASP A 129 27.65 -15.78 35.87
N GLU A 130 27.66 -15.14 34.69
CA GLU A 130 26.55 -14.28 34.24
C GLU A 130 25.25 -15.09 34.09
N ILE A 131 25.32 -16.35 33.66
CA ILE A 131 24.16 -17.24 33.57
C ILE A 131 23.79 -17.79 34.95
N THR A 132 24.78 -18.25 35.72
CA THR A 132 24.56 -18.87 37.03
C THR A 132 23.90 -17.93 38.03
N TYR A 133 24.30 -16.65 38.04
CA TYR A 133 23.81 -15.66 39.00
C TYR A 133 22.81 -14.67 38.38
N ALA A 134 22.23 -14.99 37.22
CA ALA A 134 21.29 -14.10 36.54
C ALA A 134 20.08 -13.74 37.41
N GLU A 135 19.41 -14.75 37.99
CA GLU A 135 18.23 -14.54 38.84
C GLU A 135 18.57 -13.73 40.11
N ASP A 136 19.64 -14.09 40.80
CA ASP A 136 20.13 -13.38 41.99
C ASP A 136 20.48 -11.92 41.67
N THR A 137 21.10 -11.68 40.50
CA THR A 137 21.47 -10.33 40.05
C THR A 137 20.23 -9.52 39.67
N ALA A 138 19.28 -10.11 38.95
CA ALA A 138 18.01 -9.46 38.61
C ALA A 138 17.21 -9.07 39.86
N ASN A 139 17.08 -9.99 40.83
CA ASN A 139 16.42 -9.73 42.11
C ASN A 139 17.14 -8.65 42.92
N SER A 140 18.48 -8.65 42.90
CA SER A 140 19.29 -7.62 43.55
C SER A 140 19.06 -6.24 42.92
N ILE A 141 19.11 -6.13 41.59
CA ILE A 141 18.86 -4.87 40.90
C ILE A 141 17.42 -4.39 41.13
N ALA A 142 16.43 -5.30 41.13
CA ALA A 142 15.03 -4.97 41.43
C ALA A 142 14.87 -4.30 42.80
N LEU A 143 15.61 -4.76 43.82
CA LEU A 143 15.59 -4.20 45.16
C LEU A 143 15.96 -2.71 45.17
N LEU A 144 16.85 -2.24 44.28
CA LEU A 144 17.16 -0.81 44.19
C LEU A 144 15.92 0.03 43.94
N GLY A 145 14.98 -0.47 43.13
CA GLY A 145 13.72 0.21 42.88
C GLY A 145 12.76 0.18 44.07
N ASP A 146 12.71 -0.91 44.82
CA ASP A 146 11.90 -0.98 46.04
C ASP A 146 12.37 -0.01 47.13
N LEU A 147 13.69 0.23 47.22
CA LEU A 147 14.28 1.15 48.19
C LEU A 147 13.90 2.62 47.94
N MET A 148 13.38 2.97 46.76
CA MET A 148 12.83 4.30 46.49
C MET A 148 11.65 4.67 47.41
N LYS A 149 10.97 3.68 47.99
CA LYS A 149 9.86 3.87 48.96
C LYS A 149 10.32 4.53 50.27
N ILE A 150 11.61 4.51 50.57
CA ILE A 150 12.17 5.14 51.78
C ILE A 150 12.13 6.67 51.61
N PRO A 151 11.57 7.42 52.57
CA PRO A 151 11.44 8.88 52.47
C PRO A 151 12.75 9.60 52.82
N SER A 152 13.80 9.37 52.02
CA SER A 152 15.10 10.03 52.14
C SER A 152 15.59 10.49 50.77
N SER A 153 15.73 11.82 50.60
CA SER A 153 16.19 12.46 49.36
C SER A 153 17.57 11.96 48.94
N GLU A 154 18.53 11.97 49.88
CA GLU A 154 19.92 11.56 49.66
C GLU A 154 20.00 10.10 49.15
N LEU A 155 19.20 9.19 49.76
CA LEU A 155 19.13 7.79 49.34
C LEU A 155 18.52 7.63 47.95
N ARG A 156 17.38 8.29 47.68
CA ARG A 156 16.69 8.23 46.38
C ARG A 156 17.58 8.71 45.23
N ILE A 157 18.26 9.84 45.44
CA ILE A 157 19.22 10.39 44.47
C ILE A 157 20.39 9.43 44.26
N GLN A 158 20.92 8.84 45.33
CA GLN A 158 22.06 7.92 45.22
C GLN A 158 21.69 6.60 44.53
N ILE A 159 20.47 6.09 44.75
CA ILE A 159 19.92 4.96 44.00
C ILE A 159 19.87 5.31 42.50
N CYS A 160 19.33 6.47 42.16
CA CYS A 160 19.25 6.90 40.75
C CYS A 160 20.64 7.02 40.12
N LYS A 161 21.61 7.62 40.81
CA LYS A 161 23.02 7.70 40.36
C LYS A 161 23.59 6.31 40.08
N CYS A 162 23.43 5.39 41.03
CA CYS A 162 23.87 4.00 40.88
C CYS A 162 23.28 3.32 39.63
N ILE A 163 21.99 3.54 39.35
CA ILE A 163 21.34 2.94 38.18
C ILE A 163 21.85 3.59 36.88
N VAL A 164 22.03 4.91 36.87
CA VAL A 164 22.62 5.63 35.73
C VAL A 164 24.03 5.10 35.43
N ASP A 165 24.83 4.83 36.45
CA ASP A 165 26.20 4.28 36.30
C ASP A 165 26.22 2.90 35.62
N PHE A 166 25.11 2.14 35.61
CA PHE A 166 25.03 0.89 34.84
C PHE A 166 25.21 1.11 33.34
N TYR A 167 24.77 2.27 32.84
CA TYR A 167 24.82 2.63 31.42
C TYR A 167 26.10 3.36 31.03
N HIS A 168 26.82 3.93 32.01
CA HIS A 168 28.03 4.75 31.79
C HIS A 168 29.27 4.21 32.52
N ALA A 169 29.30 2.91 32.82
CA ALA A 169 30.32 2.33 33.70
C ALA A 169 31.76 2.66 33.25
N GLU A 170 32.47 3.47 34.05
CA GLU A 170 33.89 3.73 33.87
C GLU A 170 34.71 2.43 34.10
N PRO A 171 35.84 2.24 33.38
CA PRO A 171 36.72 1.11 33.64
C PRO A 171 37.28 1.17 35.08
N PRO A 172 37.45 0.02 35.76
CA PRO A 172 37.84 0.00 37.16
C PRO A 172 39.18 0.68 37.39
N LYS A 173 39.27 1.49 38.46
CA LYS A 173 40.50 2.20 38.85
C LYS A 173 41.67 1.26 39.20
N LYS A 174 41.40 -0.03 39.51
CA LYS A 174 42.40 -1.06 39.83
C LYS A 174 41.93 -2.45 39.37
N HIS A 175 42.80 -3.22 38.72
CA HIS A 175 42.54 -4.60 38.30
C HIS A 175 42.65 -5.57 39.50
N ILE A 176 41.65 -6.42 39.70
CA ILE A 176 41.66 -7.45 40.75
C ILE A 176 42.03 -8.80 40.11
N PRO A 177 43.14 -9.43 40.50
CA PRO A 177 43.57 -10.72 39.95
C PRO A 177 42.47 -11.79 40.03
N GLY A 178 42.16 -12.43 38.89
CA GLY A 178 41.17 -13.51 38.80
C GLY A 178 39.71 -13.07 38.68
N TYR A 179 39.44 -11.76 38.55
CA TYR A 179 38.11 -11.22 38.28
C TYR A 179 38.10 -10.37 37.00
N GLN A 180 37.02 -10.50 36.24
CA GLN A 180 36.70 -9.68 35.08
C GLN A 180 35.41 -8.90 35.34
N GLN A 181 35.23 -7.76 34.69
CA GLN A 181 33.98 -7.02 34.76
C GLN A 181 32.88 -7.76 33.97
N ALA A 182 31.69 -7.85 34.55
CA ALA A 182 30.50 -8.28 33.84
C ALA A 182 30.16 -7.28 32.73
N SER A 183 29.65 -7.77 31.61
CA SER A 183 29.36 -6.91 30.47
C SER A 183 28.31 -5.84 30.82
N SER A 184 28.40 -4.65 30.21
CA SER A 184 27.38 -3.61 30.41
C SER A 184 26.01 -4.09 29.92
N SER A 185 25.97 -4.87 28.84
CA SER A 185 24.77 -5.54 28.34
C SER A 185 24.15 -6.49 29.36
N TYR A 186 24.97 -7.20 30.16
CA TYR A 186 24.46 -8.06 31.22
C TYR A 186 23.72 -7.28 32.30
N LYS A 187 24.29 -6.17 32.80
CA LYS A 187 23.61 -5.34 33.81
C LYS A 187 22.28 -4.77 33.30
N ILE A 188 22.25 -4.30 32.06
CA ILE A 188 21.04 -3.77 31.40
C ILE A 188 19.99 -4.88 31.29
N GLN A 189 20.38 -6.07 30.82
CA GLN A 189 19.50 -7.22 30.74
C GLN A 189 18.96 -7.64 32.12
N MET A 190 19.78 -7.59 33.17
CA MET A 190 19.32 -7.90 34.53
C MET A 190 18.37 -6.83 35.09
N ALA A 191 18.51 -5.57 34.68
CA ALA A 191 17.54 -4.52 35.00
C ALA A 191 16.19 -4.73 34.28
N GLU A 192 16.22 -5.26 33.05
CA GLU A 192 15.01 -5.68 32.31
C GLU A 192 14.30 -6.84 33.00
N VAL A 193 15.03 -7.94 33.26
CA VAL A 193 14.48 -9.15 33.90
C VAL A 193 13.98 -8.87 35.31
N GLY A 194 14.71 -8.04 36.07
CA GLY A 194 14.32 -7.63 37.43
C GLY A 194 13.13 -6.69 37.48
N GLY A 195 12.62 -6.19 36.34
CA GLY A 195 11.49 -5.28 36.29
C GLY A 195 11.77 -3.92 36.93
N LEU A 196 13.03 -3.46 36.94
CA LEU A 196 13.43 -2.19 37.53
C LEU A 196 12.67 -1.00 36.93
N ALA A 197 12.36 -1.05 35.64
CA ALA A 197 11.61 0.00 34.97
C ALA A 197 10.21 0.21 35.58
N LYS A 198 9.53 -0.87 36.01
CA LYS A 198 8.22 -0.78 36.65
C LYS A 198 8.30 -0.03 37.98
N THR A 199 9.26 -0.38 38.84
CA THR A 199 9.41 0.23 40.16
C THR A 199 9.86 1.68 40.07
N MET A 200 10.69 2.02 39.08
CA MET A 200 11.07 3.42 38.79
C MET A 200 9.87 4.26 38.35
N VAL A 201 9.02 3.75 37.45
CA VAL A 201 7.78 4.46 37.05
C VAL A 201 6.87 4.67 38.26
N GLN A 202 6.67 3.63 39.07
CA GLN A 202 5.85 3.72 40.28
C GLN A 202 6.43 4.69 41.31
N SER A 203 7.75 4.89 41.35
CA SER A 203 8.38 5.83 42.28
C SER A 203 8.03 7.29 41.98
N MET A 204 7.64 7.63 40.76
CA MET A 204 7.26 9.00 40.38
C MET A 204 6.07 9.53 41.19
N THR A 205 5.13 8.66 41.58
CA THR A 205 3.96 9.05 42.41
C THR A 205 4.35 9.38 43.85
N LEU A 206 5.53 8.96 44.30
CA LEU A 206 6.05 9.22 45.65
C LEU A 206 6.80 10.55 45.77
N LEU A 207 6.96 11.29 44.66
CA LEU A 207 7.83 12.47 44.52
C LEU A 207 7.02 13.75 44.24
N GLU A 208 5.78 13.81 44.69
CA GLU A 208 4.98 15.04 44.63
C GLU A 208 5.73 16.19 45.35
N ASN A 209 5.97 17.28 44.63
CA ASN A 209 6.74 18.46 45.08
C ASN A 209 8.26 18.26 45.31
N GLN A 210 8.85 17.15 44.87
CA GLN A 210 10.29 16.86 44.98
C GLN A 210 10.98 16.93 43.61
N LEU A 211 11.26 18.14 43.11
CA LEU A 211 11.77 18.35 41.74
C LEU A 211 13.13 17.67 41.51
N VAL A 212 14.08 17.79 42.44
CA VAL A 212 15.45 17.27 42.24
C VAL A 212 15.43 15.75 42.08
N GLU A 213 14.70 15.06 42.94
CA GLU A 213 14.50 13.62 42.92
C GLU A 213 13.75 13.19 41.66
N LYS A 214 12.69 13.92 41.29
CA LYS A 214 11.92 13.66 40.07
C LYS A 214 12.82 13.73 38.82
N LEU A 215 13.69 14.73 38.74
CA LEU A 215 14.66 14.85 37.65
C LEU A 215 15.63 13.65 37.58
N TRP A 216 16.08 13.14 38.74
CA TRP A 216 16.93 11.95 38.79
C TRP A 216 16.20 10.68 38.35
N VAL A 217 14.94 10.50 38.77
CA VAL A 217 14.12 9.36 38.31
C VAL A 217 13.87 9.45 36.80
N LEU A 218 13.54 10.63 36.27
CA LEU A 218 13.39 10.82 34.82
C LEU A 218 14.70 10.52 34.08
N LYS A 219 15.86 10.84 34.65
CA LYS A 219 17.16 10.46 34.05
C LYS A 219 17.35 8.95 33.98
N VAL A 220 16.94 8.23 35.03
CA VAL A 220 16.96 6.76 35.05
C VAL A 220 15.99 6.19 34.02
N LEU A 221 14.76 6.70 33.97
CA LEU A 221 13.74 6.26 33.01
C LEU A 221 14.16 6.54 31.56
N GLN A 222 14.84 7.65 31.28
CA GLN A 222 15.42 7.96 29.98
C GLN A 222 16.37 6.85 29.53
N HIS A 223 17.31 6.42 30.39
CA HIS A 223 18.20 5.30 30.08
C HIS A 223 17.47 3.96 29.96
N LEU A 224 16.49 3.67 30.82
CA LEU A 224 15.73 2.42 30.73
C LEU A 224 14.89 2.35 29.44
N SER A 225 14.34 3.48 29.00
CA SER A 225 13.53 3.58 27.77
C SER A 225 14.32 3.33 26.48
N THR A 226 15.65 3.18 26.55
CA THR A 226 16.42 2.79 25.35
C THR A 226 16.17 1.33 24.94
N SER A 227 15.64 0.48 25.84
CA SER A 227 15.33 -0.92 25.60
C SER A 227 13.83 -1.16 25.36
N GLU A 228 13.50 -1.96 24.34
CA GLU A 228 12.12 -2.38 23.99
C GLU A 228 11.44 -3.18 25.13
N VAL A 229 12.20 -4.05 25.82
CA VAL A 229 11.68 -4.85 26.95
C VAL A 229 11.28 -3.93 28.10
N ASN A 230 12.14 -2.97 28.45
CA ASN A 230 11.83 -1.98 29.48
C ASN A 230 10.66 -1.09 29.08
N CYS A 231 10.58 -0.64 27.82
CA CYS A 231 9.43 0.14 27.34
C CYS A 231 8.12 -0.62 27.53
N THR A 232 8.08 -1.91 27.19
CA THR A 232 6.91 -2.77 27.42
C THR A 232 6.54 -2.86 28.90
N ILE A 233 7.54 -2.97 29.79
CA ILE A 233 7.32 -3.00 31.25
C ILE A 233 6.82 -1.65 31.77
N MET A 234 7.36 -0.55 31.25
CA MET A 234 6.94 0.82 31.55
C MET A 234 5.49 1.06 31.12
N MET A 235 5.09 0.58 29.94
CA MET A 235 3.71 0.66 29.45
C MET A 235 2.74 -0.07 30.38
N LYS A 236 3.07 -1.29 30.82
CA LYS A 236 2.28 -2.00 31.85
C LYS A 236 2.16 -1.24 33.18
N ALA A 237 3.10 -0.34 33.47
CA ALA A 237 3.10 0.51 34.65
C ALA A 237 2.43 1.88 34.44
N GLN A 238 1.75 2.09 33.31
CA GLN A 238 1.10 3.37 32.94
C GLN A 238 2.09 4.54 32.83
N ALA A 239 3.31 4.28 32.35
CA ALA A 239 4.35 5.30 32.27
C ALA A 239 4.00 6.46 31.33
N ALA A 240 3.35 6.20 30.19
CA ALA A 240 3.07 7.24 29.21
C ALA A 240 2.15 8.31 29.80
N SER A 241 1.02 7.90 30.39
CA SER A 241 0.08 8.82 31.04
C SER A 241 0.72 9.48 32.27
N GLY A 242 1.35 8.68 33.15
CA GLY A 242 1.97 9.17 34.38
C GLY A 242 3.12 10.17 34.17
N ILE A 243 3.86 10.07 33.06
CA ILE A 243 4.90 11.06 32.71
C ILE A 243 4.27 12.29 32.05
N CYS A 244 3.28 12.08 31.17
CA CYS A 244 2.64 13.13 30.40
C CYS A 244 1.90 14.16 31.28
N THR A 245 1.15 13.71 32.29
CA THR A 245 0.40 14.60 33.20
C THR A 245 1.28 15.59 33.96
N HIS A 246 2.56 15.26 34.15
CA HIS A 246 3.55 16.09 34.84
C HIS A 246 4.42 16.92 33.90
N LEU A 247 4.21 16.90 32.58
CA LEU A 247 5.03 17.64 31.61
C LEU A 247 5.11 19.15 31.89
N ASN A 248 4.05 19.72 32.45
CA ASN A 248 3.93 21.15 32.75
C ASN A 248 4.28 21.51 34.21
N ASP A 249 4.86 20.58 34.97
CA ASP A 249 5.36 20.87 36.32
C ASP A 249 6.45 21.95 36.27
N PRO A 250 6.50 22.87 37.26
CA PRO A 250 7.44 23.98 37.25
C PRO A 250 8.89 23.50 37.42
N ASP A 251 9.69 23.69 36.38
CA ASP A 251 11.14 23.41 36.38
C ASP A 251 11.92 24.52 35.65
N PRO A 252 12.61 25.42 36.39
CA PRO A 252 13.44 26.47 35.79
C PRO A 252 14.59 25.95 34.93
N SER A 253 15.01 24.69 35.11
CA SER A 253 16.12 24.10 34.35
C SER A 253 15.70 23.54 32.98
N GLY A 254 14.39 23.32 32.76
CA GLY A 254 13.84 22.70 31.55
C GLY A 254 14.17 21.21 31.37
N GLN A 255 14.87 20.57 32.32
CA GLN A 255 15.27 19.17 32.22
C GLN A 255 14.08 18.21 32.33
N LEU A 256 13.06 18.59 33.11
CA LEU A 256 11.86 17.78 33.29
C LEU A 256 11.18 17.57 31.95
N LEU A 257 10.82 18.68 31.29
CA LEU A 257 10.11 18.64 30.02
C LEU A 257 10.91 17.88 28.95
N PHE A 258 12.22 18.13 28.87
CA PHE A 258 13.07 17.45 27.90
C PHE A 258 13.12 15.93 28.09
N ARG A 259 13.47 15.47 29.30
CA ARG A 259 13.60 14.03 29.58
C ARG A 259 12.27 13.32 29.42
N SER A 260 11.18 13.94 29.90
CA SER A 260 9.84 13.40 29.72
C SER A 260 9.46 13.25 28.25
N SER A 261 9.75 14.26 27.42
CA SER A 261 9.47 14.22 25.97
C SER A 261 10.27 13.13 25.26
N GLU A 262 11.56 12.96 25.59
CA GLU A 262 12.39 11.90 25.04
C GLU A 262 11.93 10.50 25.46
N ILE A 263 11.50 10.33 26.72
CA ILE A 263 10.93 9.07 27.20
C ILE A 263 9.64 8.75 26.43
N LEU A 264 8.73 9.72 26.27
CA LEU A 264 7.49 9.53 25.50
C LEU A 264 7.79 9.16 24.04
N TRP A 265 8.80 9.79 23.42
CA TRP A 265 9.26 9.43 22.09
C TRP A 265 9.78 7.99 22.01
N ASN A 266 10.65 7.60 22.95
CA ASN A 266 11.18 6.23 23.01
C ASN A 266 10.06 5.19 23.19
N LEU A 267 9.04 5.50 24.01
CA LEU A 267 7.87 4.63 24.15
C LEU A 267 7.11 4.49 22.82
N LEU A 268 6.88 5.59 22.09
CA LEU A 268 6.23 5.55 20.77
C LEU A 268 7.03 4.77 19.71
N GLU A 269 8.36 4.76 19.79
CA GLU A 269 9.23 4.09 18.82
C GLU A 269 9.41 2.59 19.13
N LYS A 270 9.52 2.23 20.42
CA LYS A 270 9.97 0.91 20.89
C LYS A 270 8.91 0.10 21.64
N SER A 271 7.65 0.50 21.56
CA SER A 271 6.52 -0.27 22.12
C SER A 271 5.30 -0.19 21.22
N SER A 272 4.17 -0.81 21.59
CA SER A 272 2.95 -0.74 20.78
C SER A 272 2.44 0.70 20.73
N LYS A 273 2.42 1.27 19.52
CA LYS A 273 1.91 2.63 19.27
C LYS A 273 0.47 2.75 19.73
N GLU A 274 -0.34 1.72 19.51
CA GLU A 274 -1.74 1.66 19.90
C GLU A 274 -1.91 1.76 21.42
N GLU A 275 -1.10 1.03 22.20
CA GLU A 275 -1.12 1.07 23.66
C GLU A 275 -0.68 2.44 24.19
N VAL A 276 0.36 3.05 23.60
CA VAL A 276 0.83 4.39 23.98
C VAL A 276 -0.24 5.44 23.70
N ILE A 277 -0.83 5.40 22.51
CA ILE A 277 -1.91 6.31 22.13
C ILE A 277 -3.09 6.16 23.10
N GLN A 278 -3.48 4.93 23.45
CA GLN A 278 -4.57 4.68 24.40
C GLN A 278 -4.29 5.31 25.78
N GLN A 279 -3.06 5.16 26.30
CA GLN A 279 -2.70 5.77 27.59
C GLN A 279 -2.69 7.30 27.52
N LEU A 280 -2.24 7.88 26.42
CA LEU A 280 -2.15 9.35 26.26
C LEU A 280 -3.49 10.00 25.85
N SER A 281 -4.47 9.22 25.38
CA SER A 281 -5.80 9.68 24.94
C SER A 281 -6.74 9.97 26.12
N ASN A 282 -6.30 10.78 27.08
CA ASN A 282 -7.12 11.25 28.20
C ASN A 282 -6.98 12.76 28.40
N LEU A 283 -7.96 13.34 29.09
CA LEU A 283 -8.08 14.79 29.24
C LEU A 283 -6.88 15.43 29.95
N GLU A 284 -6.36 14.80 31.00
CA GLU A 284 -5.24 15.33 31.78
C GLU A 284 -3.94 15.40 30.96
N CYS A 285 -3.65 14.34 30.22
CA CYS A 285 -2.48 14.27 29.33
C CYS A 285 -2.55 15.31 28.21
N LEU A 286 -3.70 15.43 27.54
CA LEU A 286 -3.87 16.40 26.46
C LEU A 286 -3.84 17.85 26.96
N LEU A 287 -4.38 18.13 28.15
CA LEU A 287 -4.24 19.46 28.78
C LEU A 287 -2.78 19.79 29.10
N ALA A 288 -2.01 18.83 29.62
CA ALA A 288 -0.58 19.01 29.87
C ALA A 288 0.18 19.31 28.56
N LEU A 289 -0.02 18.50 27.52
CA LEU A 289 0.59 18.72 26.19
C LEU A 289 0.21 20.06 25.59
N LYS A 290 -1.07 20.45 25.69
CA LYS A 290 -1.57 21.74 25.21
C LYS A 290 -0.86 22.91 25.87
N GLU A 291 -0.80 22.93 27.20
CA GLU A 291 -0.19 24.05 27.94
C GLU A 291 1.33 24.11 27.70
N VAL A 292 2.00 22.96 27.63
CA VAL A 292 3.41 22.89 27.23
C VAL A 292 3.62 23.45 25.83
N PHE A 293 2.86 22.95 24.84
CA PHE A 293 2.97 23.41 23.46
C PHE A 293 2.74 24.92 23.35
N LYS A 294 1.68 25.42 23.98
CA LYS A 294 1.34 26.85 24.02
C LYS A 294 2.45 27.68 24.67
N ASN A 295 3.02 27.24 25.78
CA ASN A 295 4.14 27.92 26.44
C ASN A 295 5.39 27.97 25.56
N LEU A 296 5.77 26.84 24.95
CA LEU A 296 6.90 26.77 24.03
C LEU A 296 6.67 27.62 22.77
N PHE A 297 5.45 27.63 22.22
CA PHE A 297 5.10 28.42 21.05
C PHE A 297 5.18 29.92 21.32
N MET A 298 4.74 30.36 22.51
CA MET A 298 4.64 31.78 22.86
C MET A 298 5.91 32.36 23.46
N ARG A 299 6.70 31.54 24.18
CA ARG A 299 7.84 32.00 24.99
C ARG A 299 9.14 31.28 24.67
N GLY A 300 9.11 30.21 23.87
CA GLY A 300 10.29 29.46 23.46
C GLY A 300 11.02 30.17 22.33
N PHE A 301 12.17 30.77 22.63
CA PHE A 301 12.98 31.51 21.65
C PHE A 301 14.33 30.86 21.36
N SER A 302 14.75 29.86 22.15
CA SER A 302 15.97 29.12 21.86
C SER A 302 15.75 28.12 20.72
N HIS A 303 16.82 27.70 20.05
CA HIS A 303 16.76 26.62 19.05
C HIS A 303 16.12 25.36 19.65
N TYR A 304 16.54 25.02 20.87
CA TYR A 304 16.07 23.85 21.58
C TYR A 304 14.58 23.90 21.93
N ASP A 305 14.07 25.06 22.39
CA ASP A 305 12.64 25.21 22.67
C ASP A 305 11.79 25.04 21.41
N ARG A 306 12.27 25.53 20.25
CA ARG A 306 11.57 25.37 18.97
C ARG A 306 11.56 23.91 18.51
N GLN A 307 12.66 23.18 18.71
CA GLN A 307 12.72 21.75 18.39
C GLN A 307 11.74 20.98 19.29
N LEU A 308 11.80 21.19 20.60
CA LEU A 308 10.93 20.54 21.58
C LEU A 308 9.45 20.84 21.31
N ARG A 309 9.11 22.08 20.93
CA ARG A 309 7.76 22.46 20.49
C ARG A 309 7.28 21.59 19.32
N ASN A 310 8.15 21.37 18.34
CA ASN A 310 7.82 20.56 17.17
C ASN A 310 7.66 19.08 17.56
N ASP A 311 8.52 18.56 18.44
CA ASP A 311 8.43 17.19 18.95
C ASP A 311 7.10 16.95 19.69
N ILE A 312 6.68 17.89 20.55
CA ILE A 312 5.38 17.86 21.23
C ILE A 312 4.22 17.89 20.23
N LEU A 313 4.30 18.67 19.16
CA LEU A 313 3.28 18.69 18.11
C LEU A 313 3.22 17.36 17.34
N VAL A 314 4.35 16.71 17.08
CA VAL A 314 4.39 15.38 16.46
C VAL A 314 3.72 14.35 17.37
N ILE A 315 4.07 14.31 18.66
CA ILE A 315 3.43 13.43 19.65
C ILE A 315 1.92 13.68 19.68
N THR A 316 1.50 14.94 19.75
CA THR A 316 0.09 15.35 19.72
C THR A 316 -0.61 14.87 18.44
N THR A 317 0.04 15.01 17.28
CA THR A 317 -0.51 14.59 15.98
C THR A 317 -0.70 13.07 15.92
N ILE A 318 0.20 12.29 16.53
CA ILE A 318 0.06 10.83 16.64
C ILE A 318 -1.13 10.46 17.53
N ILE A 319 -1.29 11.12 18.69
CA ILE A 319 -2.42 10.87 19.60
C ILE A 319 -3.75 11.23 18.92
N ALA A 320 -3.80 12.35 18.20
CA ALA A 320 -5.00 12.83 17.51
C ALA A 320 -5.48 11.91 16.37
N GLN A 321 -4.70 10.90 15.97
CA GLN A 321 -5.16 9.87 15.03
C GLN A 321 -6.20 8.94 15.66
N ASN A 322 -6.26 8.86 17.00
CA ASN A 322 -7.29 8.14 17.72
C ASN A 322 -8.55 9.02 17.85
N PRO A 323 -9.70 8.61 17.28
CA PRO A 323 -10.95 9.35 17.41
C PRO A 323 -11.44 9.48 18.86
N GLU A 324 -11.01 8.62 19.78
CA GLU A 324 -11.39 8.68 21.20
C GLU A 324 -10.58 9.72 22.00
N ALA A 325 -9.54 10.33 21.41
CA ALA A 325 -8.73 11.33 22.08
C ALA A 325 -9.53 12.65 22.25
N PRO A 326 -9.70 13.19 23.47
CA PRO A 326 -10.54 14.36 23.73
C PRO A 326 -9.87 15.70 23.33
N MET A 327 -9.49 15.82 22.06
CA MET A 327 -8.76 16.97 21.48
C MET A 327 -9.60 18.25 21.44
N ILE A 328 -10.91 18.11 21.25
CA ILE A 328 -11.86 19.23 21.21
C ILE A 328 -12.20 19.69 22.64
N GLU A 329 -12.48 18.75 23.54
CA GLU A 329 -12.89 19.00 24.93
C GLU A 329 -11.79 19.70 25.73
N CYS A 330 -10.52 19.33 25.52
CA CYS A 330 -9.39 20.04 26.13
C CYS A 330 -9.12 21.41 25.48
N GLY A 331 -9.79 21.72 24.36
CA GLY A 331 -9.63 22.96 23.60
C GLY A 331 -8.33 23.05 22.81
N PHE A 332 -7.57 21.97 22.68
CA PHE A 332 -6.30 21.98 21.96
C PHE A 332 -6.52 22.12 20.45
N THR A 333 -7.55 21.48 19.88
CA THR A 333 -7.95 21.65 18.47
C THR A 333 -8.10 23.11 18.09
N LYS A 334 -8.78 23.91 18.94
CA LYS A 334 -9.01 25.34 18.71
C LYS A 334 -7.71 26.14 18.68
N ASP A 335 -6.80 25.85 19.61
CA ASP A 335 -5.49 26.51 19.69
C ASP A 335 -4.62 26.14 18.49
N LEU A 336 -4.59 24.86 18.08
CA LEU A 336 -3.84 24.40 16.90
C LEU A 336 -4.34 25.06 15.60
N ILE A 337 -5.65 25.16 15.41
CA ILE A 337 -6.24 25.85 14.24
C ILE A 337 -5.88 27.35 14.24
N LEU A 338 -5.92 28.01 15.40
CA LEU A 338 -5.49 29.40 15.53
C LEU A 338 -4.01 29.56 15.16
N PHE A 339 -3.12 28.71 15.69
CA PHE A 339 -1.69 28.76 15.39
C PHE A 339 -1.36 28.38 13.94
N ALA A 340 -2.18 27.57 13.29
CA ALA A 340 -2.02 27.25 11.88
C ALA A 340 -2.39 28.41 10.93
N THR A 341 -3.24 29.35 11.37
CA THR A 341 -3.87 30.35 10.47
C THR A 341 -3.51 31.81 10.80
N PHE A 342 -2.93 32.11 11.96
CA PHE A 342 -2.76 33.49 12.45
C PHE A 342 -1.85 34.38 11.59
N ASN A 343 -0.93 33.81 10.82
CA ASN A 343 -0.04 34.57 9.95
C ASN A 343 -0.78 35.08 8.71
N GLU A 344 -1.74 34.30 8.22
CA GLU A 344 -2.48 34.55 6.98
C GLU A 344 -3.78 35.30 7.26
N VAL A 345 -4.41 35.03 8.40
CA VAL A 345 -5.70 35.58 8.81
C VAL A 345 -5.52 36.46 10.03
N LYS A 346 -5.89 37.74 9.89
CA LYS A 346 -5.88 38.69 11.02
C LYS A 346 -6.79 38.18 12.13
N SER A 347 -6.21 37.92 13.30
CA SER A 347 -6.93 37.52 14.50
C SER A 347 -6.86 38.61 15.57
N GLN A 348 -7.97 38.80 16.30
CA GLN A 348 -8.02 39.65 17.49
C GLN A 348 -7.62 38.90 18.77
N ASN A 349 -7.35 37.59 18.67
CA ASN A 349 -7.00 36.76 19.81
C ASN A 349 -5.66 37.21 20.43
N LEU A 350 -5.67 37.45 21.73
CA LEU A 350 -4.50 37.90 22.50
C LEU A 350 -3.34 36.91 22.45
N LEU A 351 -3.61 35.61 22.25
CA LEU A 351 -2.58 34.58 22.13
C LEU A 351 -1.67 34.82 20.93
N VAL A 352 -2.16 35.38 19.82
CA VAL A 352 -1.34 35.57 18.61
C VAL A 352 -1.01 37.04 18.35
N LYS A 353 -1.48 37.93 19.22
CA LYS A 353 -1.27 39.38 19.07
C LYS A 353 0.19 39.72 19.27
N GLY A 354 0.86 40.14 18.20
CA GLY A 354 2.28 40.50 18.22
C GLY A 354 3.23 39.32 18.07
N LEU A 355 2.71 38.10 17.91
CA LEU A 355 3.50 36.92 17.61
C LEU A 355 3.95 36.93 16.16
N LYS A 356 5.19 36.53 15.89
CA LYS A 356 5.74 36.35 14.54
C LYS A 356 6.59 35.10 14.49
N LEU A 357 6.39 34.28 13.46
CA LEU A 357 7.34 33.22 13.15
C LEU A 357 8.65 33.83 12.62
N SER A 358 9.77 33.24 13.00
CA SER A 358 11.07 33.57 12.45
C SER A 358 11.34 32.78 11.16
N ASN A 359 12.41 33.13 10.44
CA ASN A 359 12.86 32.37 9.26
C ASN A 359 13.76 31.16 9.65
N SER A 360 13.62 30.65 10.87
CA SER A 360 14.39 29.48 11.32
C SER A 360 13.84 28.21 10.68
N TYR A 361 14.68 27.18 10.59
CA TYR A 361 14.26 25.89 10.06
C TYR A 361 13.15 25.26 10.93
N GLU A 362 13.21 25.42 12.24
CA GLU A 362 12.23 24.86 13.17
C GLU A 362 10.85 25.52 13.04
N ASP A 363 10.80 26.84 12.75
CA ASP A 363 9.53 27.54 12.50
C ASP A 363 8.93 27.19 11.14
N PHE A 364 9.77 26.89 10.15
CA PHE A 364 9.34 26.32 8.88
C PHE A 364 8.73 24.92 9.06
N GLU A 365 9.42 24.03 9.79
CA GLU A 365 8.91 22.70 10.11
C GLU A 365 7.61 22.75 10.93
N LEU A 366 7.53 23.66 11.90
CA LEU A 366 6.31 23.89 12.67
C LEU A 366 5.12 24.19 11.75
N LYS A 367 5.29 25.07 10.76
CA LYS A 367 4.20 25.42 9.84
C LYS A 367 3.71 24.21 9.05
N LYS A 368 4.62 23.34 8.59
CA LYS A 368 4.26 22.07 7.94
C LYS A 368 3.51 21.13 8.89
N LEU A 369 4.00 20.97 10.12
CA LEU A 369 3.35 20.15 11.14
C LEU A 369 1.95 20.65 11.49
N LEU A 370 1.74 21.96 11.53
CA LEU A 370 0.42 22.57 11.76
C LEU A 370 -0.56 22.29 10.61
N PHE A 371 -0.09 22.26 9.35
CA PHE A 371 -0.92 21.82 8.22
C PHE A 371 -1.24 20.33 8.29
N ASN A 372 -0.28 19.50 8.69
CA ASN A 372 -0.48 18.06 8.84
C ASN A 372 -1.49 17.74 9.95
N VAL A 373 -1.42 18.41 11.11
CA VAL A 373 -2.36 18.15 12.20
C VAL A 373 -3.79 18.56 11.81
N ILE A 374 -3.97 19.62 11.00
CA ILE A 374 -5.31 19.98 10.47
C ILE A 374 -5.90 18.81 9.65
N VAL A 375 -5.11 18.13 8.82
CA VAL A 375 -5.58 16.98 8.01
C VAL A 375 -6.02 15.81 8.91
N ILE A 376 -5.39 15.63 10.06
CA ILE A 376 -5.81 14.62 11.04
C ILE A 376 -7.11 15.05 11.73
N LEU A 377 -7.16 16.29 12.23
CA LEU A 377 -8.29 16.82 12.98
C LEU A 377 -9.57 16.94 12.14
N CYS A 378 -9.46 17.22 10.83
CA CYS A 378 -10.63 17.36 9.97
C CYS A 378 -11.37 16.03 9.69
N LYS A 379 -10.78 14.89 10.05
CA LYS A 379 -11.47 13.59 9.96
C LYS A 379 -12.61 13.45 10.97
N ASP A 380 -12.58 14.26 12.04
CA ASP A 380 -13.62 14.28 13.06
C ASP A 380 -14.62 15.41 12.78
N LEU A 381 -15.87 15.05 12.46
CA LEU A 381 -16.92 15.98 12.03
C LEU A 381 -17.21 17.13 13.01
N PRO A 382 -17.20 16.95 14.34
CA PRO A 382 -17.35 18.06 15.30
C PRO A 382 -16.28 19.16 15.16
N THR A 383 -15.12 18.87 14.54
CA THR A 383 -14.07 19.88 14.28
C THR A 383 -14.45 20.86 13.18
N VAL A 384 -15.44 20.55 12.33
CA VAL A 384 -15.86 21.38 11.18
C VAL A 384 -16.13 22.84 11.58
N GLN A 385 -16.91 23.08 12.63
CA GLN A 385 -17.21 24.45 13.07
C GLN A 385 -15.95 25.22 13.51
N LEU A 386 -14.99 24.54 14.15
CA LEU A 386 -13.73 25.16 14.56
C LEU A 386 -12.86 25.55 13.35
N LEU A 387 -12.90 24.77 12.27
CA LEU A 387 -12.20 25.07 11.01
C LEU A 387 -12.82 26.28 10.30
N ILE A 388 -14.16 26.39 10.32
CA ILE A 388 -14.91 27.55 9.81
C ILE A 388 -14.52 28.81 10.58
N ASP A 389 -14.62 28.77 11.92
CA ASP A 389 -14.29 29.89 12.80
C ASP A 389 -12.82 30.33 12.65
N GLY A 390 -11.93 29.35 12.45
CA GLY A 390 -10.51 29.55 12.18
C GLY A 390 -10.18 30.07 10.77
N LYS A 391 -11.17 30.15 9.86
CA LYS A 391 -11.01 30.57 8.46
C LYS A 391 -9.90 29.80 7.74
N VAL A 392 -9.83 28.49 7.98
CA VAL A 392 -8.75 27.62 7.49
C VAL A 392 -8.64 27.65 5.96
N ILE A 393 -9.78 27.59 5.26
CA ILE A 393 -9.82 27.65 3.79
C ILE A 393 -9.18 28.94 3.25
N LEU A 394 -9.55 30.09 3.84
CA LEU A 394 -9.00 31.39 3.45
C LEU A 394 -7.48 31.45 3.69
N ALA A 395 -7.02 30.93 4.84
CA ALA A 395 -5.61 30.88 5.20
C ALA A 395 -4.81 30.05 4.19
N LEU A 396 -5.26 28.84 3.87
CA LEU A 396 -4.57 27.95 2.93
C LEU A 396 -4.54 28.53 1.50
N PHE A 397 -5.63 29.17 1.06
CA PHE A 397 -5.67 29.85 -0.24
C PHE A 397 -4.71 31.03 -0.37
N THR A 398 -4.07 31.50 0.70
CA THR A 398 -3.00 32.49 0.58
C THR A 398 -1.74 31.93 -0.10
N TYR A 399 -1.55 30.61 -0.06
CA TYR A 399 -0.42 29.92 -0.70
C TYR A 399 -0.71 29.46 -2.13
N VAL A 400 -1.98 29.25 -2.49
CA VAL A 400 -2.42 28.73 -3.80
C VAL A 400 -2.54 29.87 -4.82
N LYS A 401 -1.39 30.39 -5.22
CA LYS A 401 -1.25 31.45 -6.23
C LYS A 401 0.17 31.46 -6.78
N LYS A 402 0.36 32.11 -7.93
CA LYS A 402 1.68 32.35 -8.51
C LYS A 402 2.61 32.97 -7.44
N PRO A 403 3.83 32.45 -7.25
CA PRO A 403 4.79 33.04 -6.33
C PRO A 403 5.12 34.47 -6.78
N GLU A 404 4.68 35.46 -6.01
CA GLU A 404 5.11 36.84 -6.14
C GLU A 404 6.28 37.08 -5.19
N LYS A 405 7.15 38.05 -5.49
CA LYS A 405 8.13 38.55 -4.51
C LYS A 405 7.39 39.20 -3.34
N GLN A 406 6.94 38.41 -2.36
CA GLN A 406 6.13 38.88 -1.24
C GLN A 406 6.98 39.42 -0.10
N LYS A 407 6.46 40.49 0.53
CA LYS A 407 7.12 41.35 1.53
C LYS A 407 6.84 40.97 2.99
N ILE A 408 6.15 39.85 3.27
CA ILE A 408 5.53 39.63 4.59
C ILE A 408 6.31 38.61 5.46
N ILE A 409 6.91 37.57 4.87
CA ILE A 409 7.80 36.61 5.56
C ILE A 409 8.89 36.15 4.58
N ASP A 410 10.15 36.26 4.96
CA ASP A 410 11.32 35.99 4.10
C ASP A 410 11.61 34.48 3.94
N TRP A 411 10.59 33.63 3.78
CA TRP A 411 10.83 32.22 3.44
C TRP A 411 11.65 32.16 2.16
N SER A 412 12.66 31.28 2.12
CA SER A 412 13.36 31.00 0.87
C SER A 412 12.38 30.47 -0.18
N ALA A 413 12.73 30.62 -1.47
CA ALA A 413 11.88 30.10 -2.55
C ALA A 413 11.57 28.59 -2.41
N ALA A 414 12.55 27.81 -1.93
CA ALA A 414 12.38 26.39 -1.65
C ALA A 414 11.38 26.12 -0.51
N GLN A 415 11.51 26.84 0.62
CA GLN A 415 10.58 26.70 1.74
C GLN A 415 9.16 27.13 1.35
N TYR A 416 9.02 28.23 0.60
CA TYR A 416 7.71 28.66 0.11
C TYR A 416 7.08 27.61 -0.82
N GLU A 417 7.85 27.02 -1.72
CA GLU A 417 7.41 25.91 -2.58
C GLU A 417 6.86 24.74 -1.73
N GLU A 418 7.59 24.32 -0.69
CA GLU A 418 7.13 23.24 0.19
C GLU A 418 5.85 23.59 0.95
N LEU A 419 5.74 24.80 1.49
CA LEU A 419 4.53 25.25 2.18
C LEU A 419 3.35 25.36 1.23
N GLN A 420 3.57 25.81 -0.01
CA GLN A 420 2.56 25.86 -1.05
C GLN A 420 2.03 24.46 -1.37
N LEU A 421 2.91 23.47 -1.54
CA LEU A 421 2.51 22.10 -1.80
C LEU A 421 1.76 21.47 -0.61
N HIS A 422 2.22 21.70 0.63
CA HIS A 422 1.50 21.26 1.83
C HIS A 422 0.12 21.92 1.93
N ALA A 423 0.02 23.24 1.68
CA ALA A 423 -1.24 23.96 1.79
C ALA A 423 -2.30 23.44 0.81
N ILE A 424 -1.91 23.16 -0.45
CA ILE A 424 -2.82 22.58 -1.44
C ILE A 424 -3.20 21.14 -1.05
N ALA A 425 -2.24 20.34 -0.56
CA ALA A 425 -2.52 18.99 -0.07
C ALA A 425 -3.51 19.01 1.11
N THR A 426 -3.36 19.94 2.05
CA THR A 426 -4.30 20.14 3.17
C THR A 426 -5.67 20.60 2.68
N LEU A 427 -5.73 21.50 1.69
CA LEU A 427 -6.99 21.92 1.07
C LEU A 427 -7.76 20.72 0.49
N SER A 428 -7.08 19.77 -0.16
CA SER A 428 -7.73 18.58 -0.72
C SER A 428 -8.43 17.71 0.34
N SER A 429 -8.06 17.81 1.61
CA SER A 429 -8.71 17.11 2.72
C SER A 429 -9.79 17.95 3.40
N VAL A 430 -9.58 19.26 3.51
CA VAL A 430 -10.44 20.14 4.31
C VAL A 430 -11.56 20.78 3.48
N ALA A 431 -11.29 21.17 2.22
CA ALA A 431 -12.26 21.83 1.36
C ALA A 431 -13.54 21.01 1.10
N PRO A 432 -13.48 19.67 0.93
CA PRO A 432 -14.68 18.87 0.74
C PRO A 432 -15.66 18.88 1.92
N LEU A 433 -15.17 19.24 3.12
CA LEU A 433 -15.98 19.37 4.33
C LEU A 433 -16.53 20.80 4.53
N LEU A 434 -15.99 21.78 3.80
CA LEU A 434 -16.21 23.22 3.97
C LEU A 434 -16.57 23.88 2.63
N ILE A 435 -17.60 23.34 1.97
CA ILE A 435 -17.99 23.73 0.60
C ILE A 435 -18.39 25.21 0.56
N GLU A 436 -19.14 25.71 1.54
CA GLU A 436 -19.61 27.10 1.59
C GLU A 436 -18.44 28.09 1.69
N GLU A 437 -17.46 27.81 2.54
CA GLU A 437 -16.25 28.61 2.75
C GLU A 437 -15.34 28.57 1.52
N TYR A 438 -15.22 27.39 0.90
CA TYR A 438 -14.49 27.20 -0.36
C TYR A 438 -15.10 28.03 -1.49
N MET A 439 -16.42 27.97 -1.68
CA MET A 439 -17.11 28.73 -2.71
C MET A 439 -17.10 30.23 -2.42
N SER A 440 -17.24 30.64 -1.16
CA SER A 440 -17.11 32.04 -0.72
C SER A 440 -15.72 32.61 -1.00
N CYS A 441 -14.68 31.78 -0.97
CA CYS A 441 -13.32 32.16 -1.32
C CYS A 441 -13.05 32.16 -2.84
N GLN A 442 -14.05 31.86 -3.68
CA GLN A 442 -13.90 31.62 -5.12
C GLN A 442 -12.92 30.47 -5.41
N GLY A 443 -13.01 29.38 -4.64
CA GLY A 443 -12.06 28.26 -4.68
C GLY A 443 -11.81 27.73 -6.09
N ASN A 444 -12.86 27.42 -6.84
CA ASN A 444 -12.76 26.95 -8.24
C ASN A 444 -11.93 27.90 -9.10
N ALA A 445 -12.25 29.19 -9.10
CA ALA A 445 -11.52 30.18 -9.90
C ALA A 445 -10.04 30.26 -9.52
N ARG A 446 -9.72 30.21 -8.22
CA ARG A 446 -8.33 30.25 -7.75
C ARG A 446 -7.53 29.02 -8.17
N VAL A 447 -8.12 27.84 -8.07
CA VAL A 447 -7.45 26.58 -8.44
C VAL A 447 -7.23 26.51 -9.96
N LEU A 448 -8.23 26.90 -10.76
CA LEU A 448 -8.11 26.93 -12.22
C LEU A 448 -7.07 27.96 -12.70
N ALA A 449 -7.02 29.15 -12.10
CA ALA A 449 -5.99 30.15 -12.38
C ALA A 449 -4.59 29.68 -11.95
N PHE A 450 -4.50 28.92 -10.86
CA PHE A 450 -3.23 28.34 -10.42
C PHE A 450 -2.76 27.21 -11.36
N LEU A 451 -3.68 26.43 -11.92
CA LEU A 451 -3.38 25.45 -12.97
C LEU A 451 -2.90 26.11 -14.27
N GLU A 452 -3.53 27.23 -14.68
CA GLU A 452 -3.07 28.02 -15.83
C GLU A 452 -1.62 28.50 -15.64
N TRP A 453 -1.26 28.93 -14.43
CA TRP A 453 0.13 29.23 -14.11
C TRP A 453 1.05 27.99 -14.16
N CYS A 454 0.55 26.81 -13.77
CA CYS A 454 1.32 25.56 -13.89
C CYS A 454 1.63 25.19 -15.34
N GLU A 455 0.75 25.52 -16.29
CA GLU A 455 0.96 25.30 -17.72
C GLU A 455 1.88 26.34 -18.38
N SER A 456 1.98 27.55 -17.82
CA SER A 456 2.81 28.60 -18.40
C SER A 456 4.28 28.22 -18.50
N GLU A 457 4.95 28.68 -19.56
CA GLU A 457 6.39 28.45 -19.82
C GLU A 457 7.32 29.31 -18.92
N ASP A 458 6.77 29.98 -17.89
CA ASP A 458 7.55 30.77 -16.94
C ASP A 458 8.65 29.91 -16.28
N PRO A 459 9.91 30.38 -16.23
CA PRO A 459 11.01 29.64 -15.61
C PRO A 459 10.71 29.41 -14.13
N PHE A 460 10.70 28.14 -13.73
CA PHE A 460 10.42 27.73 -12.37
C PHE A 460 11.46 26.72 -11.91
N PHE A 461 12.24 27.12 -10.91
CA PHE A 461 13.31 26.29 -10.35
C PHE A 461 12.81 25.64 -9.07
N SER A 462 11.99 24.60 -9.21
CA SER A 462 11.60 23.75 -8.08
C SER A 462 12.77 22.89 -7.62
N HIS A 463 12.88 22.72 -6.31
CA HIS A 463 13.94 21.90 -5.72
C HIS A 463 13.57 20.41 -5.76
N GLY A 464 12.27 20.09 -5.67
CA GLY A 464 11.75 18.72 -5.81
C GLY A 464 12.21 17.72 -4.74
N ASN A 465 12.88 18.19 -3.69
CA ASN A 465 13.44 17.35 -2.61
C ASN A 465 12.45 17.07 -1.48
N SER A 466 11.31 17.77 -1.47
CA SER A 466 10.28 17.61 -0.44
C SER A 466 9.36 16.44 -0.76
N PHE A 467 8.73 15.87 0.27
CA PHE A 467 7.79 14.76 0.11
C PHE A 467 6.72 15.06 -0.95
N HIS A 468 6.05 16.22 -0.84
CA HIS A 468 5.06 16.67 -1.82
C HIS A 468 5.67 17.19 -3.15
N GLY A 469 6.97 17.49 -3.19
CA GLY A 469 7.70 17.93 -4.38
C GLY A 469 8.23 16.79 -5.26
N THR A 470 8.13 15.54 -4.80
CA THR A 470 8.62 14.35 -5.52
C THR A 470 8.08 14.29 -6.95
N GLY A 471 8.99 14.14 -7.93
CA GLY A 471 8.68 14.09 -9.36
C GLY A 471 8.57 15.46 -10.05
N GLY A 472 8.61 16.56 -9.30
CA GLY A 472 8.40 17.91 -9.83
C GLY A 472 9.67 18.74 -9.99
N ARG A 473 10.87 18.17 -9.98
CA ARG A 473 12.13 18.94 -9.95
C ARG A 473 12.38 19.68 -11.28
N GLY A 474 12.54 21.00 -11.20
CA GLY A 474 12.73 21.88 -12.37
C GLY A 474 11.47 22.15 -13.19
N ASN A 475 10.28 21.77 -12.70
CA ASN A 475 8.99 21.95 -13.35
C ASN A 475 7.87 22.22 -12.32
N LYS A 476 6.63 22.43 -12.80
CA LYS A 476 5.46 22.72 -11.96
C LYS A 476 4.51 21.51 -11.77
N PHE A 477 4.94 20.30 -12.09
CA PHE A 477 4.09 19.10 -12.03
C PHE A 477 3.67 18.74 -10.62
N ALA A 478 4.49 19.01 -9.60
CA ALA A 478 4.07 18.81 -8.21
C ALA A 478 2.86 19.70 -7.86
N GLN A 479 2.89 20.97 -8.25
CA GLN A 479 1.81 21.94 -8.04
C GLN A 479 0.57 21.55 -8.83
N MET A 480 0.74 21.16 -10.11
CA MET A 480 -0.33 20.68 -10.97
C MET A 480 -1.02 19.45 -10.37
N ARG A 481 -0.25 18.44 -9.95
CA ARG A 481 -0.75 17.22 -9.30
C ARG A 481 -1.63 17.54 -8.10
N TYR A 482 -1.16 18.36 -7.16
CA TYR A 482 -1.96 18.66 -5.96
C TYR A 482 -3.19 19.52 -6.26
N SER A 483 -3.11 20.40 -7.26
CA SER A 483 -4.26 21.19 -7.72
C SER A 483 -5.34 20.31 -8.35
N LEU A 484 -4.94 19.34 -9.18
CA LEU A 484 -5.87 18.36 -9.75
C LEU A 484 -6.45 17.44 -8.68
N ARG A 485 -5.67 17.02 -7.68
CA ARG A 485 -6.19 16.26 -6.53
C ARG A 485 -7.23 17.04 -5.73
N LEU A 486 -7.05 18.35 -5.55
CA LEU A 486 -8.06 19.22 -4.94
C LEU A 486 -9.33 19.28 -5.81
N LEU A 487 -9.21 19.57 -7.11
CA LEU A 487 -10.36 19.57 -8.02
C LEU A 487 -11.09 18.23 -8.01
N ARG A 488 -10.36 17.12 -8.07
CA ARG A 488 -10.91 15.77 -7.99
C ARG A 488 -11.70 15.59 -6.69
N ALA A 489 -11.11 15.93 -5.55
CA ALA A 489 -11.80 15.84 -4.26
C ALA A 489 -13.10 16.65 -4.22
N MET A 490 -13.14 17.83 -4.86
CA MET A 490 -14.34 18.66 -4.95
C MET A 490 -15.38 18.11 -5.93
N VAL A 491 -14.97 17.60 -7.09
CA VAL A 491 -15.90 17.05 -8.12
C VAL A 491 -16.61 15.79 -7.62
N TYR A 492 -15.88 14.92 -6.90
CA TYR A 492 -16.41 13.67 -6.35
C TYR A 492 -17.39 13.85 -5.19
N LEU A 493 -17.64 15.09 -4.74
CA LEU A 493 -18.73 15.38 -3.81
C LEU A 493 -20.11 15.30 -4.49
N GLU A 494 -20.15 15.29 -5.82
CA GLU A 494 -21.39 15.36 -6.63
C GLU A 494 -22.24 16.60 -6.31
N ASP A 495 -21.63 17.64 -5.73
CA ASP A 495 -22.30 18.91 -5.45
C ASP A 495 -22.50 19.70 -6.75
N GLU A 496 -23.76 19.88 -7.15
CA GLU A 496 -24.10 20.57 -8.40
C GLU A 496 -23.74 22.06 -8.40
N THR A 497 -23.64 22.72 -7.24
CA THR A 497 -23.22 24.13 -7.21
C THR A 497 -21.74 24.26 -7.57
N VAL A 498 -20.90 23.37 -7.04
CA VAL A 498 -19.47 23.30 -7.34
C VAL A 498 -19.25 22.86 -8.79
N ASN A 499 -19.90 21.77 -9.21
CA ASN A 499 -19.69 21.17 -10.54
C ASN A 499 -20.20 22.06 -11.67
N LYS A 500 -21.35 22.72 -11.49
CA LYS A 500 -21.86 23.70 -12.46
C LYS A 500 -20.91 24.90 -12.58
N ASP A 501 -20.45 25.45 -11.46
CA ASP A 501 -19.52 26.57 -11.44
C ASP A 501 -18.17 26.24 -12.12
N LEU A 502 -17.65 25.02 -11.93
CA LEU A 502 -16.48 24.50 -12.65
C LEU A 502 -16.73 24.41 -14.16
N CYS A 503 -17.87 23.84 -14.58
CA CYS A 503 -18.21 23.71 -15.99
C CYS A 503 -18.34 25.08 -16.68
N GLU A 504 -19.02 26.03 -16.04
CA GLU A 504 -19.20 27.40 -16.56
C GLU A 504 -17.86 28.14 -16.71
N LYS A 505 -16.84 27.78 -15.93
CA LYS A 505 -15.47 28.31 -16.04
C LYS A 505 -14.60 27.60 -17.08
N GLY A 506 -15.15 26.68 -17.86
CA GLY A 506 -14.41 25.99 -18.92
C GLY A 506 -13.45 24.91 -18.42
N THR A 507 -13.71 24.33 -17.25
CA THR A 507 -12.83 23.30 -16.65
C THR A 507 -12.62 22.12 -17.60
N ILE A 508 -13.64 21.67 -18.32
CA ILE A 508 -13.54 20.53 -19.26
C ILE A 508 -12.51 20.82 -20.35
N GLN A 509 -12.59 21.99 -20.99
CA GLN A 509 -11.66 22.39 -22.04
C GLN A 509 -10.24 22.59 -21.49
N GLN A 510 -10.10 23.18 -20.31
CA GLN A 510 -8.79 23.35 -19.67
C GLN A 510 -8.14 21.98 -19.37
N MET A 511 -8.90 21.03 -18.83
CA MET A 511 -8.44 19.67 -18.55
C MET A 511 -7.96 18.95 -19.82
N ILE A 512 -8.74 19.03 -20.91
CA ILE A 512 -8.36 18.47 -22.22
C ILE A 512 -7.08 19.15 -22.75
N GLY A 513 -6.97 20.48 -22.60
CA GLY A 513 -5.79 21.26 -22.98
C GLY A 513 -4.53 20.82 -22.25
N ILE A 514 -4.57 20.73 -20.91
CA ILE A 514 -3.47 20.23 -20.07
C ILE A 514 -3.04 18.84 -20.54
N PHE A 515 -4.01 17.94 -20.75
CA PHE A 515 -3.72 16.57 -21.16
C PHE A 515 -2.99 16.52 -22.51
N LYS A 516 -3.46 17.29 -23.50
CA LYS A 516 -2.83 17.38 -24.83
C LYS A 516 -1.41 17.95 -24.74
N ASN A 517 -1.21 18.98 -23.93
CA ASN A 517 0.11 19.58 -23.72
C ASN A 517 1.11 18.55 -23.16
N ILE A 518 0.70 17.76 -22.18
CA ILE A 518 1.51 16.69 -21.58
C ILE A 518 1.85 15.60 -22.60
N ILE A 519 0.88 15.15 -23.42
CA ILE A 519 1.15 14.18 -24.49
C ILE A 519 2.19 14.72 -25.48
N SER A 520 2.09 16.00 -25.86
CA SER A 520 2.93 16.60 -26.90
C SER A 520 4.40 16.77 -26.51
N LYS A 521 4.69 16.86 -25.20
CA LYS A 521 6.03 17.06 -24.63
C LYS A 521 6.38 15.91 -23.66
N PRO A 522 6.57 14.67 -24.15
CA PRO A 522 6.83 13.53 -23.28
C PRO A 522 8.20 13.65 -22.60
N ASN A 523 8.23 13.57 -21.27
CA ASN A 523 9.45 13.57 -20.47
C ASN A 523 9.65 12.19 -19.80
N GLU A 524 10.60 11.40 -20.32
CA GLU A 524 10.87 10.04 -19.82
C GLU A 524 11.31 10.00 -18.35
N LYS A 525 11.88 11.08 -17.81
CA LYS A 525 12.36 11.12 -16.41
C LYS A 525 11.24 11.31 -15.37
N GLU A 526 10.04 11.70 -15.82
CA GLU A 526 8.92 12.11 -14.96
C GLU A 526 7.66 11.27 -15.25
N GLU A 527 7.84 10.08 -15.82
CA GLU A 527 6.76 9.23 -16.31
C GLU A 527 5.70 8.94 -15.21
N ALA A 528 6.11 8.64 -13.97
CA ALA A 528 5.16 8.31 -12.90
C ALA A 528 4.23 9.49 -12.52
N ILE A 529 4.77 10.70 -12.31
CA ILE A 529 3.95 11.87 -11.95
C ILE A 529 3.05 12.31 -13.11
N VAL A 530 3.52 12.15 -14.35
CA VAL A 530 2.74 12.43 -15.55
C VAL A 530 1.54 11.50 -15.64
N LEU A 531 1.72 10.20 -15.39
CA LEU A 531 0.62 9.22 -15.38
C LEU A 531 -0.41 9.53 -14.28
N GLU A 532 0.04 9.98 -13.10
CA GLU A 532 -0.86 10.43 -12.02
C GLU A 532 -1.69 11.64 -12.48
N ILE A 533 -1.05 12.66 -13.06
CA ILE A 533 -1.71 13.87 -13.57
C ILE A 533 -2.75 13.51 -14.63
N GLN A 534 -2.38 12.66 -15.60
CA GLN A 534 -3.29 12.18 -16.64
C GLN A 534 -4.50 11.43 -16.05
N SER A 535 -4.25 10.57 -15.05
CA SER A 535 -5.31 9.83 -14.38
C SER A 535 -6.26 10.78 -13.64
N ASP A 536 -5.72 11.71 -12.86
CA ASP A 536 -6.53 12.70 -12.12
C ASP A 536 -7.37 13.57 -13.08
N ILE A 537 -6.82 13.98 -14.23
CA ILE A 537 -7.57 14.71 -15.27
C ILE A 537 -8.75 13.90 -15.79
N LEU A 538 -8.54 12.63 -16.15
CA LEU A 538 -9.62 11.78 -16.69
C LEU A 538 -10.71 11.55 -15.65
N LEU A 539 -10.35 11.36 -14.38
CA LEU A 539 -11.31 11.20 -13.29
C LEU A 539 -12.11 12.48 -13.00
N ILE A 540 -11.49 13.66 -13.10
CA ILE A 540 -12.19 14.95 -13.02
C ILE A 540 -13.20 15.07 -14.18
N LEU A 541 -12.77 14.75 -15.40
CA LEU A 541 -13.64 14.78 -16.57
C LEU A 541 -14.82 13.81 -16.44
N SER A 542 -14.57 12.60 -15.94
CA SER A 542 -15.61 11.61 -15.64
C SER A 542 -16.65 12.17 -14.68
N GLY A 543 -16.24 12.64 -13.50
CA GLY A 543 -17.17 13.13 -12.48
C GLY A 543 -17.94 14.38 -12.91
N LEU A 544 -17.35 15.24 -13.75
CA LEU A 544 -18.07 16.37 -14.33
C LEU A 544 -19.11 15.94 -15.38
N CYS A 545 -18.80 14.96 -16.22
CA CYS A 545 -19.63 14.55 -17.35
C CYS A 545 -20.68 13.48 -17.03
N GLU A 546 -20.51 12.74 -15.94
CA GLU A 546 -21.41 11.67 -15.53
C GLU A 546 -22.86 12.17 -15.46
N ASN A 547 -23.79 11.44 -16.07
CA ASN A 547 -25.22 11.77 -16.15
C ASN A 547 -25.60 13.11 -16.82
N HIS A 548 -24.65 13.89 -17.37
CA HIS A 548 -24.89 15.23 -17.92
C HIS A 548 -24.57 15.35 -19.41
N ILE A 549 -25.57 15.18 -20.27
CA ILE A 549 -25.39 15.15 -21.74
C ILE A 549 -24.69 16.40 -22.31
N GLN A 550 -25.05 17.60 -21.83
CA GLN A 550 -24.45 18.86 -22.30
C GLN A 550 -22.95 18.92 -22.01
N ARG A 551 -22.50 18.36 -20.88
CA ARG A 551 -21.09 18.30 -20.49
C ARG A 551 -20.33 17.27 -21.34
N LYS A 552 -20.98 16.15 -21.70
CA LYS A 552 -20.45 15.17 -22.67
C LYS A 552 -20.30 15.76 -24.08
N GLU A 553 -21.22 16.62 -24.50
CA GLU A 553 -21.10 17.35 -25.77
C GLU A 553 -19.92 18.32 -25.76
N ILE A 554 -19.67 18.99 -24.62
CA ILE A 554 -18.50 19.86 -24.42
C ILE A 554 -17.19 19.06 -24.45
N PHE A 555 -17.17 17.87 -23.85
CA PHE A 555 -16.02 16.96 -23.92
C PHE A 555 -15.67 16.63 -25.39
N GLY A 556 -16.70 16.35 -26.20
CA GLY A 556 -16.63 16.35 -27.66
C GLY A 556 -15.54 15.47 -28.26
N THR A 557 -15.19 15.74 -29.52
CA THR A 557 -14.19 14.94 -30.26
C THR A 557 -12.78 15.07 -29.69
N GLU A 558 -12.44 16.24 -29.14
CA GLU A 558 -11.13 16.47 -28.54
C GLU A 558 -10.89 15.63 -27.28
N GLY A 559 -11.92 15.45 -26.46
CA GLY A 559 -11.90 14.54 -25.32
C GLY A 559 -11.80 13.07 -25.76
N VAL A 560 -12.53 12.70 -26.83
CA VAL A 560 -12.42 11.35 -27.40
C VAL A 560 -11.00 11.07 -27.91
N ASP A 561 -10.33 12.05 -28.53
CA ASP A 561 -8.97 11.90 -29.04
C ASP A 561 -7.95 11.61 -27.91
N ILE A 562 -8.08 12.24 -26.74
CA ILE A 562 -7.17 11.97 -25.60
C ILE A 562 -7.38 10.56 -25.03
N VAL A 563 -8.64 10.09 -24.95
CA VAL A 563 -8.98 8.74 -24.52
C VAL A 563 -8.38 7.71 -25.48
N LEU A 564 -8.57 7.91 -26.78
CA LEU A 564 -8.01 7.05 -27.82
C LEU A 564 -6.48 7.02 -27.81
N HIS A 565 -5.83 8.16 -27.50
CA HIS A 565 -4.38 8.22 -27.37
C HIS A 565 -3.89 7.28 -26.25
N VAL A 566 -4.50 7.35 -25.07
CA VAL A 566 -4.13 6.50 -23.93
C VAL A 566 -4.39 5.04 -24.23
N MET A 567 -5.52 4.70 -24.86
CA MET A 567 -5.86 3.32 -25.23
C MET A 567 -4.85 2.68 -26.21
N LYS A 568 -4.12 3.48 -26.99
CA LYS A 568 -3.06 3.01 -27.90
C LYS A 568 -1.73 2.70 -27.19
N THR A 569 -1.64 2.93 -25.89
CA THR A 569 -0.45 2.62 -25.09
C THR A 569 -0.12 1.13 -25.14
N ASP A 570 1.17 0.78 -25.25
CA ASP A 570 1.62 -0.62 -25.27
C ASP A 570 1.14 -1.37 -24.02
N PRO A 571 0.34 -2.44 -24.17
CA PRO A 571 -0.12 -3.28 -23.07
C PRO A 571 0.97 -3.82 -22.14
N ARG A 572 2.22 -3.96 -22.63
CA ARG A 572 3.34 -4.42 -21.82
C ARG A 572 3.66 -3.47 -20.67
N LYS A 573 3.37 -2.18 -20.83
CA LYS A 573 3.60 -1.15 -19.80
C LYS A 573 2.68 -1.30 -18.58
N LEU A 574 1.57 -2.03 -18.69
CA LEU A 574 0.67 -2.32 -17.56
C LEU A 574 1.37 -3.06 -16.42
N GLN A 575 2.47 -3.77 -16.71
CA GLN A 575 3.25 -4.52 -15.72
C GLN A 575 4.44 -3.72 -15.14
N SER A 576 4.65 -2.48 -15.58
CA SER A 576 5.82 -1.66 -15.17
C SER A 576 5.79 -1.19 -13.71
N GLY A 577 4.62 -1.17 -13.07
CA GLY A 577 4.45 -0.60 -11.72
C GLY A 577 4.40 0.94 -11.67
N LEU A 578 4.56 1.63 -12.80
CA LEU A 578 4.64 3.11 -12.85
C LEU A 578 3.30 3.85 -12.77
N GLY A 579 2.16 3.13 -12.81
CA GLY A 579 0.82 3.73 -12.73
C GLY A 579 -0.08 3.54 -13.97
N TYR A 580 0.41 2.88 -15.03
CA TYR A 580 -0.37 2.62 -16.26
C TYR A 580 -1.70 1.90 -16.03
N ASN A 581 -1.81 1.05 -15.00
CA ASN A 581 -3.09 0.42 -14.64
C ASN A 581 -4.12 1.45 -14.15
N VAL A 582 -3.69 2.42 -13.35
CA VAL A 582 -4.56 3.49 -12.83
C VAL A 582 -5.01 4.38 -13.98
N LEU A 583 -4.10 4.72 -14.88
CA LEU A 583 -4.43 5.49 -16.08
C LEU A 583 -5.43 4.75 -16.97
N LEU A 584 -5.25 3.44 -17.18
CA LEU A 584 -6.20 2.64 -17.96
C LEU A 584 -7.58 2.57 -17.28
N PHE A 585 -7.65 2.39 -15.96
CA PHE A 585 -8.92 2.44 -15.23
C PHE A 585 -9.61 3.80 -15.40
N SER A 586 -8.87 4.89 -15.22
CA SER A 586 -9.39 6.25 -15.40
C SER A 586 -9.85 6.51 -16.84
N THR A 587 -9.21 5.87 -17.82
CA THR A 587 -9.60 5.94 -19.23
C THR A 587 -10.90 5.18 -19.50
N LEU A 588 -11.04 3.96 -18.97
CA LEU A 588 -12.27 3.17 -19.10
C LEU A 588 -13.45 3.85 -18.40
N ASP A 589 -13.20 4.40 -17.22
CA ASP A 589 -14.16 5.23 -16.49
C ASP A 589 -14.56 6.48 -17.30
N SER A 590 -13.60 7.17 -17.92
CA SER A 590 -13.88 8.31 -18.80
C SER A 590 -14.69 7.92 -20.04
N ILE A 591 -14.47 6.74 -20.63
CA ILE A 591 -15.33 6.23 -21.70
C ILE A 591 -16.77 6.08 -21.18
N TRP A 592 -16.93 5.50 -20.00
CA TRP A 592 -18.25 5.29 -19.39
C TRP A 592 -18.97 6.62 -19.11
N CYS A 593 -18.29 7.54 -18.41
CA CYS A 593 -18.91 8.76 -17.94
C CYS A 593 -18.99 9.84 -19.03
N CYS A 594 -17.98 9.98 -19.90
CA CYS A 594 -17.88 11.09 -20.85
C CYS A 594 -18.40 10.76 -22.27
N ILE A 595 -18.31 9.49 -22.71
CA ILE A 595 -18.63 9.12 -24.11
C ILE A 595 -19.99 8.44 -24.21
N LEU A 596 -20.25 7.41 -23.38
CA LEU A 596 -21.47 6.63 -23.47
C LEU A 596 -22.74 7.49 -23.24
N GLY A 597 -23.78 7.22 -24.02
CA GLY A 597 -25.02 7.98 -24.03
C GLY A 597 -24.97 9.29 -24.82
N CYS A 598 -23.80 9.71 -25.32
CA CYS A 598 -23.63 10.85 -26.21
C CYS A 598 -23.35 10.38 -27.63
N TYR A 599 -24.42 10.18 -28.43
CA TYR A 599 -24.32 9.60 -29.78
C TYR A 599 -23.26 10.25 -30.69
N PRO A 600 -23.07 11.60 -30.74
CA PRO A 600 -22.00 12.19 -31.54
C PRO A 600 -20.59 11.74 -31.11
N SER A 601 -20.34 11.64 -29.80
CA SER A 601 -19.06 11.20 -29.25
C SER A 601 -18.86 9.69 -29.43
N GLU A 602 -19.92 8.90 -29.26
CA GLU A 602 -19.89 7.46 -29.54
C GLU A 602 -19.58 7.18 -31.01
N ASP A 603 -20.27 7.85 -31.93
CA ASP A 603 -20.08 7.72 -33.37
C ASP A 603 -18.65 8.06 -33.76
N TYR A 604 -18.12 9.17 -33.23
CA TYR A 604 -16.72 9.54 -33.47
C TYR A 604 -15.73 8.53 -32.87
N PHE A 605 -16.00 7.99 -31.68
CA PHE A 605 -15.19 6.93 -31.07
C PHE A 605 -15.19 5.66 -31.92
N LEU A 606 -16.35 5.28 -32.48
CA LEU A 606 -16.50 4.13 -33.40
C LEU A 606 -15.72 4.36 -34.70
N GLU A 607 -15.88 5.54 -35.33
CA GLU A 607 -15.17 5.93 -36.56
C GLU A 607 -13.65 5.93 -36.40
N LYS A 608 -13.15 6.20 -35.19
CA LYS A 608 -11.72 6.18 -34.85
C LYS A 608 -11.22 4.83 -34.32
N GLU A 609 -11.96 3.76 -34.59
CA GLU A 609 -11.60 2.38 -34.21
C GLU A 609 -11.50 2.17 -32.69
N GLY A 610 -12.18 2.98 -31.87
CA GLY A 610 -12.12 2.88 -30.40
C GLY A 610 -12.60 1.52 -29.87
N ILE A 611 -13.63 0.93 -30.47
CA ILE A 611 -14.09 -0.43 -30.14
C ILE A 611 -13.01 -1.48 -30.42
N PHE A 612 -12.16 -1.27 -31.44
CA PHE A 612 -11.12 -2.22 -31.79
C PHE A 612 -10.05 -2.24 -30.69
N LEU A 613 -9.70 -1.05 -30.17
CA LEU A 613 -8.80 -0.91 -29.03
C LEU A 613 -9.39 -1.54 -27.75
N LEU A 614 -10.69 -1.39 -27.49
CA LEU A 614 -11.36 -2.07 -26.36
C LEU A 614 -11.28 -3.60 -26.49
N LEU A 615 -11.52 -4.14 -27.69
CA LEU A 615 -11.43 -5.57 -27.97
C LEU A 615 -9.99 -6.09 -27.89
N ASP A 616 -9.01 -5.31 -28.32
CA ASP A 616 -7.59 -5.64 -28.18
C ASP A 616 -7.17 -5.71 -26.70
N LEU A 617 -7.63 -4.77 -25.87
CA LEU A 617 -7.44 -4.79 -24.42
C LEU A 617 -8.14 -5.98 -23.77
N LEU A 618 -9.38 -6.28 -24.19
CA LEU A 618 -10.13 -7.45 -23.73
C LEU A 618 -9.42 -8.76 -24.09
N ALA A 619 -8.78 -8.83 -25.26
CA ALA A 619 -8.02 -9.98 -25.72
C ALA A 619 -6.77 -10.28 -24.88
N LEU A 620 -6.26 -9.29 -24.12
CA LEU A 620 -5.20 -9.52 -23.12
C LEU A 620 -5.67 -10.39 -21.96
N ASN A 621 -6.98 -10.48 -21.73
CA ASN A 621 -7.61 -11.37 -20.76
C ASN A 621 -7.13 -11.13 -19.31
N GLN A 622 -6.97 -9.86 -18.95
CA GLN A 622 -6.66 -9.43 -17.59
C GLN A 622 -7.97 -9.26 -16.79
N LYS A 623 -8.22 -10.17 -15.83
CA LYS A 623 -9.50 -10.24 -15.09
C LYS A 623 -9.97 -8.90 -14.53
N LYS A 624 -9.04 -8.08 -14.03
CA LYS A 624 -9.32 -6.77 -13.42
C LYS A 624 -10.03 -5.78 -14.36
N PHE A 625 -9.79 -5.90 -15.67
CA PHE A 625 -10.37 -5.00 -16.68
C PHE A 625 -11.51 -5.66 -17.47
N CYS A 626 -11.53 -6.99 -17.58
CA CYS A 626 -12.53 -7.71 -18.39
C CYS A 626 -13.96 -7.32 -18.03
N ASN A 627 -14.30 -7.27 -16.73
CA ASN A 627 -15.65 -6.97 -16.29
C ASN A 627 -16.10 -5.56 -16.69
N LEU A 628 -15.21 -4.58 -16.52
CA LEU A 628 -15.46 -3.17 -16.87
C LEU A 628 -15.57 -2.97 -18.38
N ILE A 629 -14.62 -3.54 -19.16
CA ILE A 629 -14.64 -3.45 -20.62
C ILE A 629 -15.91 -4.09 -21.19
N LEU A 630 -16.31 -5.26 -20.69
CA LEU A 630 -17.54 -5.91 -21.11
C LEU A 630 -18.78 -5.09 -20.71
N GLY A 631 -18.76 -4.42 -19.57
CA GLY A 631 -19.80 -3.46 -19.20
C GLY A 631 -19.91 -2.34 -20.24
N ILE A 632 -18.80 -1.67 -20.54
CA ILE A 632 -18.73 -0.59 -21.54
C ILE A 632 -19.25 -1.08 -22.90
N MET A 633 -18.87 -2.30 -23.30
CA MET A 633 -19.34 -2.89 -24.55
C MET A 633 -20.85 -3.15 -24.59
N VAL A 634 -21.47 -3.53 -23.47
CA VAL A 634 -22.93 -3.73 -23.40
C VAL A 634 -23.65 -2.43 -23.73
N GLU A 635 -23.25 -1.33 -23.09
CA GLU A 635 -23.84 -0.01 -23.31
C GLU A 635 -23.60 0.50 -24.75
N PHE A 636 -22.39 0.35 -25.29
CA PHE A 636 -22.12 0.70 -26.69
C PHE A 636 -23.01 -0.06 -27.68
N CYS A 637 -23.42 -1.29 -27.36
CA CYS A 637 -24.29 -2.07 -28.24
C CYS A 637 -25.71 -1.49 -28.36
N ASP A 638 -26.09 -0.48 -27.56
CA ASP A 638 -27.32 0.28 -27.78
C ASP A 638 -27.20 1.28 -28.93
N ASN A 639 -25.98 1.65 -29.34
CA ASN A 639 -25.74 2.37 -30.58
C ASN A 639 -25.83 1.39 -31.77
N PRO A 640 -26.73 1.62 -32.75
CA PRO A 640 -26.94 0.70 -33.86
C PRO A 640 -25.73 0.53 -34.78
N LYS A 641 -24.77 1.46 -34.77
CA LYS A 641 -23.54 1.37 -35.57
C LYS A 641 -22.53 0.39 -34.96
N THR A 642 -22.56 0.18 -33.65
CA THR A 642 -21.56 -0.63 -32.92
C THR A 642 -21.42 -2.03 -33.46
N ALA A 643 -22.52 -2.71 -33.79
CA ALA A 643 -22.49 -4.10 -34.26
C ALA A 643 -21.62 -4.29 -35.51
N ALA A 644 -21.63 -3.33 -36.45
CA ALA A 644 -20.82 -3.38 -37.65
C ALA A 644 -19.32 -3.28 -37.32
N HIS A 645 -18.94 -2.42 -36.37
CA HIS A 645 -17.56 -2.28 -35.93
C HIS A 645 -17.08 -3.51 -35.16
N VAL A 646 -17.88 -4.03 -34.23
CA VAL A 646 -17.53 -5.25 -33.46
C VAL A 646 -17.33 -6.45 -34.39
N ASN A 647 -18.19 -6.63 -35.39
CA ASN A 647 -18.07 -7.72 -36.36
C ASN A 647 -16.91 -7.53 -37.35
N ALA A 648 -16.44 -6.30 -37.57
CA ALA A 648 -15.30 -6.01 -38.42
C ALA A 648 -13.95 -6.25 -37.74
N TRP A 649 -13.90 -6.28 -36.40
CA TRP A 649 -12.65 -6.47 -35.66
C TRP A 649 -12.03 -7.85 -35.92
N GLN A 650 -10.71 -7.87 -36.08
CA GLN A 650 -9.90 -9.08 -36.28
C GLN A 650 -8.69 -9.06 -35.35
N GLY A 651 -8.67 -9.96 -34.38
CA GLY A 651 -7.59 -10.13 -33.43
C GLY A 651 -6.41 -10.96 -33.97
N LYS A 652 -5.50 -11.35 -33.07
CA LYS A 652 -4.35 -12.21 -33.43
C LYS A 652 -4.86 -13.56 -33.97
N LYS A 653 -4.27 -14.01 -35.09
CA LYS A 653 -4.66 -15.24 -35.83
C LYS A 653 -6.10 -15.19 -36.36
N ASP A 654 -6.52 -14.02 -36.86
CA ASP A 654 -7.85 -13.79 -37.44
C ASP A 654 -9.00 -14.17 -36.48
N GLN A 655 -8.79 -13.93 -35.19
CA GLN A 655 -9.80 -14.19 -34.16
C GLN A 655 -10.91 -13.13 -34.25
N THR A 656 -12.16 -13.56 -34.43
CA THR A 656 -13.32 -12.64 -34.43
C THR A 656 -13.75 -12.26 -33.01
N ALA A 657 -14.48 -11.14 -32.87
CA ALA A 657 -14.97 -10.68 -31.57
C ALA A 657 -15.89 -11.72 -30.91
N ALA A 658 -16.76 -12.36 -31.68
CA ALA A 658 -17.62 -13.44 -31.22
C ALA A 658 -16.79 -14.63 -30.67
N SER A 659 -15.76 -15.07 -31.41
CA SER A 659 -14.85 -16.13 -30.94
C SER A 659 -14.12 -15.74 -29.66
N LEU A 660 -13.68 -14.48 -29.52
CA LEU A 660 -13.07 -13.97 -28.30
C LEU A 660 -14.03 -14.04 -27.09
N LEU A 661 -15.25 -13.54 -27.24
CA LEU A 661 -16.27 -13.55 -26.18
C LEU A 661 -16.62 -14.99 -25.74
N ILE A 662 -16.79 -15.91 -26.69
CA ILE A 662 -17.04 -17.33 -26.41
C ILE A 662 -15.84 -18.00 -25.71
N LYS A 663 -14.62 -17.61 -26.05
CA LYS A 663 -13.41 -18.09 -25.37
C LYS A 663 -13.32 -17.57 -23.93
N LEU A 664 -13.67 -16.31 -23.68
CA LEU A 664 -13.73 -15.74 -22.34
C LEU A 664 -14.78 -16.44 -21.49
N TRP A 665 -15.96 -16.72 -22.06
CA TRP A 665 -17.00 -17.52 -21.42
C TRP A 665 -16.48 -18.87 -20.95
N ARG A 666 -15.82 -19.63 -21.83
CA ARG A 666 -15.25 -20.95 -21.48
C ARG A 666 -14.22 -20.87 -20.37
N LYS A 667 -13.42 -19.79 -20.32
CA LYS A 667 -12.46 -19.57 -19.24
C LYS A 667 -13.20 -19.29 -17.91
N GLU A 668 -14.22 -18.44 -17.94
CA GLU A 668 -15.05 -18.13 -16.78
C GLU A 668 -15.73 -19.38 -16.21
N GLU A 669 -16.35 -20.20 -17.08
CA GLU A 669 -16.97 -21.48 -16.66
C GLU A 669 -15.96 -22.41 -15.97
N LYS A 670 -14.74 -22.49 -16.50
CA LYS A 670 -13.68 -23.31 -15.92
C LYS A 670 -13.28 -22.79 -14.53
N GLU A 671 -13.20 -21.47 -14.35
CA GLU A 671 -12.85 -20.85 -13.07
C GLU A 671 -13.97 -20.98 -12.03
N LEU A 672 -15.23 -20.91 -12.46
CA LEU A 672 -16.41 -21.16 -11.64
C LEU A 672 -16.69 -22.65 -11.36
N GLY A 673 -15.86 -23.56 -11.89
CA GLY A 673 -16.00 -25.00 -11.65
C GLY A 673 -17.19 -25.67 -12.36
N VAL A 674 -17.71 -25.08 -13.43
CA VAL A 674 -18.86 -25.61 -14.17
C VAL A 674 -18.47 -26.90 -14.92
N LYS A 675 -19.24 -27.97 -14.72
CA LYS A 675 -18.95 -29.30 -15.29
C LYS A 675 -19.30 -29.38 -16.79
N ARG A 676 -18.35 -29.85 -17.60
CA ARG A 676 -18.44 -30.02 -19.06
C ARG A 676 -17.79 -31.33 -19.48
N ASP A 677 -18.27 -31.94 -20.56
CA ASP A 677 -17.61 -33.13 -21.12
C ASP A 677 -16.34 -32.76 -21.92
N LYS A 678 -15.67 -33.78 -22.49
CA LYS A 678 -14.47 -33.61 -23.32
C LYS A 678 -14.70 -32.74 -24.57
N ASN A 679 -15.93 -32.64 -25.05
CA ASN A 679 -16.35 -31.88 -26.23
C ASN A 679 -17.05 -30.57 -25.84
N ARG A 680 -16.95 -30.11 -24.59
CA ARG A 680 -17.62 -28.92 -24.04
C ARG A 680 -19.16 -29.00 -23.98
N LYS A 681 -19.73 -30.19 -24.15
CA LYS A 681 -21.18 -30.43 -24.06
C LYS A 681 -21.66 -30.36 -22.61
N ILE A 682 -22.93 -30.02 -22.42
CA ILE A 682 -23.64 -30.11 -21.15
C ILE A 682 -23.65 -31.58 -20.67
N ILE A 683 -23.21 -31.82 -19.44
CA ILE A 683 -23.30 -33.13 -18.76
C ILE A 683 -24.64 -33.25 -18.02
N ASP A 684 -24.93 -32.28 -17.16
CA ASP A 684 -26.15 -32.27 -16.36
C ASP A 684 -27.19 -31.33 -17.00
N THR A 685 -28.21 -31.92 -17.62
CA THR A 685 -29.30 -31.16 -18.26
C THR A 685 -30.23 -30.45 -17.27
N LYS A 686 -30.19 -30.80 -15.97
CA LYS A 686 -30.92 -30.09 -14.91
C LYS A 686 -30.12 -28.92 -14.33
N LYS A 687 -28.80 -29.02 -14.38
CA LYS A 687 -27.86 -28.05 -13.78
C LYS A 687 -26.78 -27.61 -14.78
N PRO A 688 -27.17 -26.99 -15.91
CA PRO A 688 -26.25 -26.73 -17.02
C PRO A 688 -25.21 -25.65 -16.73
N LEU A 689 -25.47 -24.69 -15.84
CA LEU A 689 -24.57 -23.55 -15.54
C LEU A 689 -24.06 -23.54 -14.09
N PHE A 690 -24.37 -24.59 -13.35
CA PHE A 690 -24.18 -24.68 -11.91
C PHE A 690 -22.68 -24.69 -11.57
N THR A 691 -22.31 -23.84 -10.62
CA THR A 691 -20.92 -23.61 -10.21
C THR A 691 -20.52 -24.54 -9.06
N SER A 692 -19.23 -24.72 -8.82
CA SER A 692 -18.76 -25.48 -7.65
C SER A 692 -19.20 -24.84 -6.33
N PHE A 693 -19.25 -23.50 -6.27
CA PHE A 693 -19.75 -22.77 -5.11
C PHE A 693 -21.22 -23.08 -4.83
N GLN A 694 -22.07 -23.09 -5.86
CA GLN A 694 -23.48 -23.47 -5.75
C GLN A 694 -23.66 -24.95 -5.35
N GLU A 695 -22.71 -25.84 -5.65
CA GLU A 695 -22.76 -27.25 -5.17
C GLU A 695 -22.44 -27.37 -3.68
N GLU A 696 -21.50 -26.57 -3.19
CA GLU A 696 -21.09 -26.56 -1.77
C GLU A 696 -22.14 -25.89 -0.88
N GLN A 697 -22.75 -24.80 -1.37
CA GLN A 697 -23.82 -24.11 -0.67
C GLN A 697 -25.11 -24.93 -0.74
N LYS A 698 -25.58 -25.42 0.41
CA LYS A 698 -26.94 -25.95 0.50
C LYS A 698 -27.92 -24.79 0.35
N ILE A 699 -28.97 -24.99 -0.43
CA ILE A 699 -30.09 -24.05 -0.50
C ILE A 699 -30.62 -23.88 0.94
N ILE A 700 -30.68 -22.64 1.39
CA ILE A 700 -31.21 -22.24 2.69
C ILE A 700 -32.34 -21.24 2.45
N PRO A 701 -33.46 -21.31 3.18
CA PRO A 701 -34.50 -20.30 3.06
C PRO A 701 -33.95 -18.92 3.44
N LEU A 702 -34.10 -17.95 2.55
CA LEU A 702 -33.64 -16.58 2.73
C LEU A 702 -34.84 -15.63 2.88
N PRO A 703 -34.68 -14.49 3.59
CA PRO A 703 -35.68 -13.43 3.61
C PRO A 703 -36.03 -12.93 2.20
N ALA A 704 -37.28 -12.50 1.98
CA ALA A 704 -37.77 -12.09 0.65
C ALA A 704 -37.03 -10.89 0.02
N ASN A 705 -36.27 -10.13 0.81
CA ASN A 705 -35.45 -9.00 0.37
C ASN A 705 -34.00 -9.40 0.04
N CYS A 706 -33.62 -10.66 0.24
CA CYS A 706 -32.29 -11.17 -0.08
C CYS A 706 -32.31 -11.79 -1.50
N PRO A 707 -31.33 -11.45 -2.36
CA PRO A 707 -31.20 -12.12 -3.65
C PRO A 707 -30.82 -13.59 -3.46
N SER A 708 -31.36 -14.46 -4.32
CA SER A 708 -30.98 -15.88 -4.32
C SER A 708 -29.57 -16.08 -4.86
N ILE A 709 -28.99 -17.27 -4.63
CA ILE A 709 -27.61 -17.58 -5.07
C ILE A 709 -27.50 -17.49 -6.60
N ALA A 710 -28.48 -17.99 -7.34
CA ALA A 710 -28.53 -17.86 -8.80
C ALA A 710 -28.58 -16.39 -9.26
N VAL A 711 -29.26 -15.50 -8.52
CA VAL A 711 -29.31 -14.06 -8.83
C VAL A 711 -27.97 -13.39 -8.55
N MET A 712 -27.34 -13.69 -7.39
CA MET A 712 -26.02 -13.18 -7.06
C MET A 712 -24.98 -13.57 -8.12
N ASP A 713 -25.00 -14.84 -8.56
CA ASP A 713 -24.08 -15.34 -9.59
C ASP A 713 -24.18 -14.54 -10.91
N VAL A 714 -25.36 -14.06 -11.31
CA VAL A 714 -25.52 -13.22 -12.51
C VAL A 714 -24.76 -11.90 -12.38
N SER A 715 -24.71 -11.32 -11.18
CA SER A 715 -24.06 -10.03 -10.92
C SER A 715 -22.55 -10.12 -10.74
N GLU A 716 -22.04 -11.25 -10.26
CA GLU A 716 -20.65 -11.41 -9.82
C GLU A 716 -19.68 -11.83 -10.93
N ASN A 717 -20.18 -12.27 -12.09
CA ASN A 717 -19.35 -12.79 -13.18
C ASN A 717 -19.58 -12.08 -14.52
N ILE A 718 -18.75 -12.41 -15.51
CA ILE A 718 -18.80 -11.78 -16.84
C ILE A 718 -19.82 -12.44 -17.80
N ARG A 719 -20.45 -13.55 -17.42
CA ARG A 719 -21.32 -14.35 -18.31
C ARG A 719 -22.51 -13.55 -18.80
N ALA A 720 -23.21 -12.85 -17.90
CA ALA A 720 -24.36 -12.02 -18.26
C ALA A 720 -24.01 -10.93 -19.29
N LYS A 721 -22.82 -10.32 -19.16
CA LYS A 721 -22.33 -9.29 -20.08
C LYS A 721 -22.00 -9.86 -21.46
N ILE A 722 -21.33 -11.02 -21.50
CA ILE A 722 -21.05 -11.74 -22.76
C ILE A 722 -22.36 -12.12 -23.47
N TYR A 723 -23.33 -12.65 -22.71
CA TYR A 723 -24.66 -12.99 -23.24
C TYR A 723 -25.34 -11.75 -23.85
N ALA A 724 -25.36 -10.64 -23.13
CA ALA A 724 -25.98 -9.40 -23.59
C ALA A 724 -25.33 -8.88 -24.89
N ILE A 725 -23.99 -8.85 -24.96
CA ILE A 725 -23.27 -8.41 -26.16
C ILE A 725 -23.60 -9.33 -27.35
N LEU A 726 -23.49 -10.65 -27.19
CA LEU A 726 -23.78 -11.60 -28.27
C LEU A 726 -25.24 -11.54 -28.73
N GLY A 727 -26.18 -11.29 -27.81
CA GLY A 727 -27.58 -11.06 -28.14
C GLY A 727 -27.80 -9.80 -29.00
N LYS A 728 -27.04 -8.73 -28.75
CA LYS A 728 -27.09 -7.50 -29.54
C LYS A 728 -26.40 -7.63 -30.91
N LEU A 729 -25.42 -8.52 -31.04
CA LEU A 729 -24.73 -8.82 -32.30
C LEU A 729 -25.49 -9.78 -33.22
N ASP A 730 -26.62 -10.31 -32.76
CA ASP A 730 -27.41 -11.38 -33.40
C ASP A 730 -26.68 -12.74 -33.43
N PHE A 731 -27.19 -13.68 -32.62
CA PHE A 731 -26.65 -15.04 -32.49
C PHE A 731 -26.57 -15.81 -33.81
N GLU A 732 -27.37 -15.46 -34.82
CA GLU A 732 -27.43 -16.19 -36.09
C GLU A 732 -26.31 -15.80 -37.07
N ASN A 733 -25.77 -14.58 -36.96
CA ASN A 733 -24.90 -13.97 -37.98
C ASN A 733 -23.47 -13.70 -37.48
N LEU A 734 -22.93 -14.60 -36.66
CA LEU A 734 -21.59 -14.45 -36.06
C LEU A 734 -20.47 -15.04 -36.96
N PRO A 735 -19.47 -14.25 -37.37
CA PRO A 735 -18.42 -14.72 -38.28
C PRO A 735 -17.32 -15.53 -37.57
N GLY A 736 -16.71 -16.45 -38.32
CA GLY A 736 -15.42 -17.09 -37.95
C GLY A 736 -15.49 -18.06 -36.77
N LEU A 737 -16.66 -18.61 -36.46
CA LEU A 737 -16.84 -19.56 -35.36
C LEU A 737 -16.46 -20.99 -35.76
N SER A 738 -15.75 -21.68 -34.87
CA SER A 738 -15.46 -23.12 -34.99
C SER A 738 -16.62 -23.98 -34.47
N ALA A 739 -16.61 -25.28 -34.75
CA ALA A 739 -17.60 -26.21 -34.20
C ALA A 739 -17.64 -26.19 -32.66
N GLU A 740 -16.48 -26.07 -31.98
CA GLU A 740 -16.41 -25.93 -30.52
C GLU A 740 -17.05 -24.61 -30.05
N ASP A 741 -16.88 -23.53 -30.82
CA ASP A 741 -17.52 -22.25 -30.52
C ASP A 741 -19.04 -22.35 -30.65
N PHE A 742 -19.57 -22.99 -31.70
CA PHE A 742 -21.01 -23.23 -31.86
C PHE A 742 -21.59 -24.09 -30.73
N VAL A 743 -20.88 -25.14 -30.29
CA VAL A 743 -21.28 -25.95 -29.13
C VAL A 743 -21.43 -25.07 -27.88
N THR A 744 -20.49 -24.16 -27.64
CA THR A 744 -20.56 -23.23 -26.50
C THR A 744 -21.66 -22.19 -26.71
N LEU A 745 -21.84 -21.69 -27.93
CA LEU A 745 -22.85 -20.70 -28.28
C LEU A 745 -24.27 -21.19 -27.99
N CYS A 746 -24.56 -22.48 -28.19
CA CYS A 746 -25.85 -23.07 -27.81
C CYS A 746 -26.17 -22.87 -26.31
N ILE A 747 -25.14 -22.89 -25.46
CA ILE A 747 -25.28 -22.65 -24.01
C ILE A 747 -25.54 -21.16 -23.77
N ILE A 748 -24.72 -20.29 -24.37
CA ILE A 748 -24.81 -18.84 -24.18
C ILE A 748 -26.18 -18.34 -24.66
N HIS A 749 -26.65 -18.77 -25.83
CA HIS A 749 -27.95 -18.37 -26.39
C HIS A 749 -29.12 -18.69 -25.44
N ARG A 750 -28.98 -19.73 -24.60
CA ARG A 750 -29.97 -20.15 -23.60
C ARG A 750 -29.59 -19.78 -22.15
N TYR A 751 -28.64 -18.86 -21.97
CA TYR A 751 -28.13 -18.48 -20.64
C TYR A 751 -29.24 -18.04 -19.68
N LEU A 752 -30.10 -17.12 -20.12
CA LEU A 752 -31.17 -16.60 -19.27
C LEU A 752 -32.21 -17.66 -18.95
N ASP A 753 -32.56 -18.52 -19.92
CA ASP A 753 -33.46 -19.67 -19.71
C ASP A 753 -32.92 -20.59 -18.60
N PHE A 754 -31.61 -20.88 -18.63
CA PHE A 754 -30.96 -21.69 -17.60
C PHE A 754 -30.94 -21.01 -16.24
N LYS A 755 -30.67 -19.71 -16.16
CA LYS A 755 -30.66 -18.97 -14.88
C LYS A 755 -32.04 -18.84 -14.27
N ILE A 756 -33.07 -18.59 -15.07
CA ILE A 756 -34.46 -18.64 -14.61
C ILE A 756 -34.78 -20.04 -14.09
N GLY A 757 -34.32 -21.09 -14.77
CA GLY A 757 -34.43 -22.48 -14.32
C GLY A 757 -33.77 -22.75 -12.97
N GLU A 758 -32.57 -22.21 -12.72
CA GLU A 758 -31.88 -22.30 -11.42
C GLU A 758 -32.69 -21.63 -10.30
N ILE A 759 -33.20 -20.42 -10.53
CA ILE A 759 -34.03 -19.68 -9.56
C ILE A 759 -35.30 -20.48 -9.19
N TRP A 760 -36.00 -21.05 -10.18
CA TRP A 760 -37.18 -21.88 -9.89
C TRP A 760 -36.86 -23.15 -9.11
N ASN A 761 -35.68 -23.74 -9.33
CA ASN A 761 -35.22 -24.88 -8.54
C ASN A 761 -34.88 -24.46 -7.09
N GLU A 762 -34.28 -23.28 -6.90
CA GLU A 762 -34.03 -22.71 -5.58
C GLU A 762 -35.34 -22.50 -4.81
N ILE A 763 -36.31 -21.82 -5.41
CA ILE A 763 -37.66 -21.63 -4.84
C ILE A 763 -38.31 -22.97 -4.46
N TYR A 764 -38.21 -23.97 -5.35
CA TYR A 764 -38.79 -25.28 -5.10
C TYR A 764 -38.17 -26.00 -3.88
N GLU A 765 -36.85 -25.94 -3.73
CA GLU A 765 -36.17 -26.53 -2.58
C GLU A 765 -36.36 -25.70 -1.29
N GLU A 766 -36.46 -24.37 -1.36
CA GLU A 766 -36.80 -23.51 -0.22
C GLU A 766 -38.17 -23.86 0.36
N ILE A 767 -39.22 -23.93 -0.47
CA ILE A 767 -40.59 -24.33 -0.07
C ILE A 767 -40.56 -25.67 0.68
N LYS A 768 -39.76 -26.62 0.20
CA LYS A 768 -39.62 -27.95 0.79
C LYS A 768 -38.88 -27.91 2.14
N LEU A 769 -37.84 -27.09 2.26
CA LEU A 769 -37.08 -26.90 3.50
C LEU A 769 -37.89 -26.19 4.58
N GLU A 770 -38.70 -25.21 4.21
CA GLU A 770 -39.65 -24.53 5.09
C GLU A 770 -40.87 -25.40 5.46
N LYS A 771 -41.00 -26.58 4.83
CA LYS A 771 -42.12 -27.52 5.01
C LYS A 771 -43.46 -26.90 4.64
N LEU A 772 -43.46 -25.94 3.71
CA LEU A 772 -44.67 -25.38 3.14
C LEU A 772 -45.31 -26.39 2.17
N ARG A 773 -46.65 -26.45 2.18
CA ARG A 773 -47.40 -27.32 1.28
C ARG A 773 -48.14 -26.48 0.24
N PRO A 774 -47.64 -26.38 -1.01
CA PRO A 774 -48.35 -25.72 -2.08
C PRO A 774 -49.72 -26.34 -2.33
N VAL A 775 -50.69 -25.54 -2.76
CA VAL A 775 -51.96 -26.07 -3.27
C VAL A 775 -51.72 -26.90 -4.53
N THR A 776 -52.67 -27.79 -4.87
CA THR A 776 -52.49 -28.76 -5.96
C THR A 776 -52.20 -28.11 -7.32
N THR A 777 -52.81 -26.96 -7.60
CA THR A 777 -52.55 -26.15 -8.80
C THR A 777 -51.12 -25.64 -8.85
N ASP A 778 -50.64 -25.00 -7.77
CA ASP A 778 -49.30 -24.42 -7.70
C ASP A 778 -48.22 -25.50 -7.75
N LYS A 779 -48.46 -26.66 -7.10
CA LYS A 779 -47.55 -27.81 -7.19
C LYS A 779 -47.40 -28.28 -8.64
N LYS A 780 -48.50 -28.43 -9.38
CA LYS A 780 -48.46 -28.82 -10.80
C LYS A 780 -47.77 -27.76 -11.66
N ALA A 781 -47.97 -26.48 -11.36
CA ALA A 781 -47.30 -25.39 -12.06
C ALA A 781 -45.78 -25.43 -11.83
N LEU A 782 -45.33 -25.57 -10.58
CA LEU A 782 -43.92 -25.71 -10.23
C LEU A 782 -43.28 -26.93 -10.93
N GLU A 783 -43.92 -28.09 -10.88
CA GLU A 783 -43.43 -29.30 -11.57
C GLU A 783 -43.35 -29.11 -13.09
N ALA A 784 -44.32 -28.42 -13.69
CA ALA A 784 -44.31 -28.09 -15.12
C ALA A 784 -43.17 -27.12 -15.48
N ILE A 785 -42.92 -26.10 -14.66
CA ILE A 785 -41.82 -25.14 -14.86
C ILE A 785 -40.46 -25.84 -14.78
N ILE A 786 -40.24 -26.66 -13.75
CA ILE A 786 -38.99 -27.42 -13.58
C ILE A 786 -38.77 -28.38 -14.77
N THR A 787 -39.83 -29.09 -15.18
CA THR A 787 -39.77 -29.98 -16.34
C THR A 787 -39.46 -29.23 -17.63
N ALA A 788 -40.07 -28.05 -17.84
CA ALA A 788 -39.80 -27.21 -18.99
C ALA A 788 -38.33 -26.75 -19.01
N SER A 789 -37.79 -26.33 -17.87
CA SER A 789 -36.37 -25.97 -17.71
C SER A 789 -35.43 -27.13 -18.08
N GLU A 790 -35.68 -28.34 -17.55
CA GLU A 790 -34.88 -29.53 -17.88
C GLU A 790 -34.96 -29.89 -19.37
N ASN A 791 -36.13 -29.71 -20.00
CA ASN A 791 -36.32 -29.96 -21.42
C ASN A 791 -35.48 -29.00 -22.29
N ILE A 792 -35.29 -27.75 -21.87
CA ILE A 792 -34.39 -26.82 -22.56
C ILE A 792 -32.95 -27.34 -22.48
N GLY A 793 -32.50 -27.83 -21.32
CA GLY A 793 -31.19 -28.45 -21.16
C GLY A 793 -30.99 -29.67 -22.08
N LYS A 794 -32.00 -30.53 -22.19
CA LYS A 794 -31.99 -31.69 -23.12
C LYS A 794 -31.94 -31.27 -24.58
N MET A 795 -32.72 -30.27 -24.97
CA MET A 795 -32.74 -29.71 -26.32
C MET A 795 -31.35 -29.18 -26.71
N VAL A 796 -30.72 -28.39 -25.83
CA VAL A 796 -29.38 -27.84 -26.06
C VAL A 796 -28.35 -28.98 -26.17
N ALA A 797 -28.41 -29.99 -25.31
CA ALA A 797 -27.53 -31.15 -25.40
C ALA A 797 -27.72 -31.95 -26.71
N SER A 798 -28.95 -32.04 -27.24
CA SER A 798 -29.21 -32.64 -28.56
C SER A 798 -28.53 -31.84 -29.67
N LEU A 799 -28.77 -30.52 -29.70
CA LEU A 799 -28.19 -29.63 -30.70
C LEU A 799 -26.66 -29.66 -30.69
N GLN A 800 -26.04 -29.68 -29.51
CA GLN A 800 -24.58 -29.84 -29.39
C GLN A 800 -24.09 -31.15 -29.99
N SER A 801 -24.85 -32.25 -29.84
CA SER A 801 -24.50 -33.55 -30.42
C SER A 801 -24.57 -33.51 -31.94
N GLU A 802 -25.61 -32.90 -32.50
CA GLU A 802 -25.77 -32.73 -33.95
C GLU A 802 -24.62 -31.92 -34.56
N ILE A 803 -24.18 -30.84 -33.90
CA ILE A 803 -23.03 -30.03 -34.33
C ILE A 803 -21.75 -30.87 -34.36
N ILE A 804 -21.48 -31.61 -33.29
CA ILE A 804 -20.29 -32.47 -33.18
C ILE A 804 -20.30 -33.57 -34.23
N GLU A 805 -21.43 -34.23 -34.44
CA GLU A 805 -21.58 -35.27 -35.45
C GLU A 805 -21.41 -34.71 -36.87
N SER A 806 -21.98 -33.55 -37.16
CA SER A 806 -21.86 -32.86 -38.44
C SER A 806 -20.40 -32.53 -38.75
N GLN A 807 -19.66 -32.02 -37.75
CA GLN A 807 -18.23 -31.75 -37.87
C GLN A 807 -17.43 -33.03 -38.12
N ALA A 808 -17.69 -34.11 -37.37
CA ALA A 808 -17.01 -35.38 -37.56
C ALA A 808 -17.25 -35.96 -38.96
N ARG A 809 -18.48 -35.86 -39.49
CA ARG A 809 -18.80 -36.26 -40.87
C ARG A 809 -18.04 -35.41 -41.89
N GLN A 810 -17.94 -34.10 -41.67
CA GLN A 810 -17.22 -33.19 -42.54
C GLN A 810 -15.70 -33.46 -42.54
N ASP A 811 -15.13 -33.76 -41.39
CA ASP A 811 -13.71 -34.09 -41.25
C ASP A 811 -13.35 -35.38 -41.98
N VAL A 812 -14.18 -36.42 -41.84
CA VAL A 812 -14.02 -37.67 -42.60
C VAL A 812 -14.13 -37.42 -44.11
N GLN A 813 -15.06 -36.58 -44.56
CA GLN A 813 -15.17 -36.23 -45.98
C GLN A 813 -13.95 -35.44 -46.49
N ASN A 814 -13.42 -34.53 -45.69
CA ASN A 814 -12.22 -33.76 -46.02
C ASN A 814 -10.98 -34.67 -46.07
N GLU A 815 -10.83 -35.57 -45.10
CA GLU A 815 -9.78 -36.59 -45.07
C GLU A 815 -9.86 -37.48 -46.32
N GLN A 816 -11.04 -37.97 -46.69
CA GLN A 816 -11.25 -38.74 -47.93
C GLN A 816 -10.85 -37.96 -49.19
N LYS A 817 -11.17 -36.65 -49.26
CA LYS A 817 -10.74 -35.79 -50.37
C LYS A 817 -9.22 -35.64 -50.43
N VAL A 818 -8.56 -35.50 -49.28
CA VAL A 818 -7.10 -35.45 -49.21
C VAL A 818 -6.48 -36.77 -49.66
N TYR A 819 -6.97 -37.91 -49.17
CA TYR A 819 -6.53 -39.23 -49.63
C TYR A 819 -6.75 -39.43 -51.13
N ALA A 820 -7.91 -39.04 -51.66
CA ALA A 820 -8.19 -39.10 -53.08
C ALA A 820 -7.21 -38.23 -53.90
N LYS A 821 -6.85 -37.04 -53.39
CA LYS A 821 -5.84 -36.17 -54.02
C LYS A 821 -4.43 -36.80 -53.99
N ILE A 822 -4.05 -37.44 -52.89
CA ILE A 822 -2.78 -38.18 -52.77
C ILE A 822 -2.77 -39.35 -53.75
N GLN A 823 -3.83 -40.15 -53.80
CA GLN A 823 -3.96 -41.26 -54.75
C GLN A 823 -3.94 -40.79 -56.21
N ALA A 824 -4.61 -39.68 -56.52
CA ALA A 824 -4.56 -39.08 -57.86
C ALA A 824 -3.14 -38.63 -58.22
N THR A 825 -2.41 -38.04 -57.28
CA THR A 825 -1.00 -37.64 -57.45
C THR A 825 -0.11 -38.86 -57.66
N HIS A 826 -0.33 -39.95 -56.93
CA HIS A 826 0.37 -41.23 -57.14
C HIS A 826 0.06 -41.84 -58.51
N LYS A 827 -1.21 -41.88 -58.93
CA LYS A 827 -1.60 -42.34 -60.27
C LYS A 827 -0.98 -41.48 -61.37
N GLN A 828 -0.93 -40.17 -61.20
CA GLN A 828 -0.24 -39.28 -62.15
C GLN A 828 1.26 -39.57 -62.20
N ARG A 829 1.92 -39.81 -61.06
CA ARG A 829 3.33 -40.24 -61.03
C ARG A 829 3.55 -41.59 -61.71
N GLU A 830 2.68 -42.57 -61.50
CA GLU A 830 2.77 -43.87 -62.19
C GLU A 830 2.56 -43.73 -63.70
N LEU A 831 1.60 -42.91 -64.13
CA LEU A 831 1.38 -42.62 -65.55
C LEU A 831 2.59 -41.90 -66.17
N ALA A 832 3.21 -40.97 -65.43
CA ALA A 832 4.45 -40.32 -65.85
C ALA A 832 5.60 -41.34 -65.95
N ASN A 833 5.74 -42.26 -65.00
CA ASN A 833 6.74 -43.34 -65.03
C ASN A 833 6.50 -44.30 -66.21
N LYS A 834 5.25 -44.72 -66.47
CA LYS A 834 4.91 -45.56 -67.63
C LYS A 834 5.14 -44.83 -68.96
N SER A 835 4.86 -43.53 -69.01
CA SER A 835 5.18 -42.69 -70.18
C SER A 835 6.68 -42.60 -70.38
N TRP A 836 7.46 -42.49 -69.30
CA TRP A 836 8.92 -42.50 -69.31
C TRP A 836 9.49 -43.86 -69.75
N GLU A 837 8.94 -44.97 -69.25
CA GLU A 837 9.30 -46.33 -69.68
C GLU A 837 8.96 -46.57 -71.15
N ASN A 838 7.79 -46.12 -71.62
CA ASN A 838 7.42 -46.17 -73.04
C ASN A 838 8.34 -45.31 -73.91
N PHE A 839 8.74 -44.14 -73.43
CA PHE A 839 9.73 -43.29 -74.10
C PHE A 839 11.07 -44.02 -74.20
N LEU A 840 11.58 -44.58 -73.10
CA LEU A 840 12.80 -45.41 -73.06
C LEU A 840 12.70 -46.63 -73.99
N ALA A 841 11.55 -47.32 -74.06
CA ALA A 841 11.34 -48.46 -74.94
C ALA A 841 11.31 -48.08 -76.42
N ARG A 842 10.86 -46.87 -76.77
CA ARG A 842 10.88 -46.33 -78.13
C ARG A 842 12.26 -45.85 -78.56
N THR A 843 13.11 -45.42 -77.63
CA THR A 843 14.46 -44.95 -77.94
C THR A 843 15.55 -46.02 -77.81
N SER A 844 15.32 -47.10 -77.05
CA SER A 844 16.40 -48.01 -76.61
C SER A 844 16.16 -49.51 -76.89
N ASN A 845 14.98 -49.93 -77.37
CA ASN A 845 14.69 -51.34 -77.69
C ASN A 845 14.56 -51.56 -79.20
N ALA A 846 15.51 -52.30 -79.79
CA ALA A 846 15.61 -52.52 -81.24
C ALA A 846 14.42 -53.28 -81.87
N LYS A 847 13.60 -53.99 -81.08
CA LYS A 847 12.42 -54.71 -81.59
C LYS A 847 11.21 -53.80 -81.84
N THR A 848 11.09 -52.67 -81.15
CA THR A 848 9.93 -51.75 -81.25
C THR A 848 10.02 -50.76 -82.42
N LEU A 849 11.17 -50.66 -83.09
CA LEU A 849 11.44 -49.73 -84.19
C LEU A 849 10.91 -50.18 -85.58
N LYS A 850 10.25 -51.34 -85.69
CA LYS A 850 9.82 -51.93 -86.99
C LYS A 850 8.30 -51.87 -87.29
N VAL A 851 7.50 -51.13 -86.53
CA VAL A 851 6.05 -50.98 -86.82
C VAL A 851 5.77 -49.59 -87.43
N PRO A 852 5.12 -49.48 -88.61
CA PRO A 852 4.83 -48.19 -89.24
C PRO A 852 3.66 -47.49 -88.55
N SER A 853 3.87 -46.22 -88.21
CA SER A 853 2.88 -45.29 -87.66
C SER A 853 1.96 -44.73 -88.75
N GLY A 854 0.66 -44.99 -88.65
CA GLY A 854 -0.39 -44.32 -89.41
C GLY A 854 -1.42 -43.70 -88.47
N GLY A 855 -1.60 -42.37 -88.56
CA GLY A 855 -2.63 -41.64 -87.83
C GLY A 855 -2.14 -40.27 -87.34
N VAL A 856 -2.48 -39.22 -88.08
CA VAL A 856 -2.23 -37.82 -87.77
C VAL A 856 -2.84 -37.44 -86.41
N VAL A 857 -1.99 -37.02 -85.47
CA VAL A 857 -2.38 -36.15 -84.34
C VAL A 857 -1.41 -34.97 -84.36
N THR A 858 -1.96 -33.78 -84.53
CA THR A 858 -1.25 -32.51 -84.47
C THR A 858 -0.67 -32.28 -83.07
N VAL A 859 0.64 -32.07 -83.00
CA VAL A 859 1.39 -31.67 -81.81
C VAL A 859 2.04 -30.32 -82.09
N GLU A 860 1.61 -29.30 -81.35
CA GLU A 860 2.40 -28.13 -80.95
C GLU A 860 2.11 -27.98 -79.45
N SER A 861 3.05 -27.83 -78.51
CA SER A 861 4.49 -27.61 -78.57
C SER A 861 5.14 -27.99 -77.23
N THR A 862 6.40 -28.37 -77.34
CA THR A 862 7.42 -28.92 -76.44
C THR A 862 7.56 -28.34 -75.01
N PRO A 863 7.96 -29.18 -74.03
CA PRO A 863 8.29 -28.80 -72.65
C PRO A 863 9.79 -28.50 -72.46
N ALA A 864 10.14 -27.62 -71.50
CA ALA A 864 11.51 -27.38 -71.08
C ALA A 864 11.73 -27.70 -69.58
N ARG A 865 12.51 -28.77 -69.38
CA ARG A 865 13.43 -29.07 -68.26
C ARG A 865 12.88 -29.27 -66.83
N LEU A 866 12.87 -30.56 -66.47
CA LEU A 866 13.31 -31.10 -65.19
C LEU A 866 14.75 -30.64 -64.84
N VAL A 867 14.93 -30.07 -63.65
CA VAL A 867 16.08 -30.33 -62.77
C VAL A 867 15.55 -30.26 -61.33
N GLY A 868 15.74 -31.33 -60.55
CA GLY A 868 15.64 -31.30 -59.08
C GLY A 868 14.66 -32.30 -58.48
N GLY A 869 15.13 -33.54 -58.29
CA GLY A 869 14.50 -34.55 -57.44
C GLY A 869 14.65 -34.27 -55.92
N PRO A 870 14.37 -35.27 -55.06
CA PRO A 870 13.72 -35.07 -53.76
C PRO A 870 14.67 -34.99 -52.53
N LEU A 871 14.10 -34.45 -51.45
CA LEU A 871 14.54 -34.48 -50.03
C LEU A 871 15.67 -33.52 -49.62
N ALA A 872 15.28 -32.36 -49.06
CA ALA A 872 15.78 -31.86 -47.77
C ALA A 872 14.90 -30.70 -47.30
N ASP A 873 14.29 -30.89 -46.13
CA ASP A 873 14.01 -29.89 -45.09
C ASP A 873 13.02 -28.73 -45.36
N THR A 874 11.81 -28.95 -44.83
CA THR A 874 11.08 -28.12 -43.85
C THR A 874 11.00 -26.58 -44.00
N ASP A 875 9.78 -26.12 -43.75
CA ASP A 875 9.40 -24.90 -43.02
C ASP A 875 8.99 -23.61 -43.76
N ILE A 876 7.69 -23.31 -43.54
CA ILE A 876 7.15 -22.09 -42.94
C ILE A 876 7.11 -20.79 -43.79
N ALA A 877 5.86 -20.39 -44.06
CA ALA A 877 5.26 -19.05 -44.06
C ALA A 877 6.05 -17.84 -44.59
N LEU A 878 5.43 -17.09 -45.53
CA LEU A 878 4.96 -15.70 -45.33
C LEU A 878 4.60 -15.00 -46.66
N LYS A 879 3.61 -14.09 -46.53
CA LYS A 879 3.33 -12.88 -47.35
C LYS A 879 2.72 -13.11 -48.75
N LYS A 880 1.49 -12.69 -49.03
CA LYS A 880 0.81 -11.36 -49.00
C LYS A 880 0.63 -10.86 -50.43
N LEU A 881 -0.51 -10.18 -50.65
CA LEU A 881 -0.87 -9.23 -51.72
C LEU A 881 -1.71 -9.79 -52.91
N PRO A 882 -2.49 -8.96 -53.66
CA PRO A 882 -3.81 -8.46 -53.24
C PRO A 882 -4.81 -8.26 -54.44
N ILE A 883 -5.91 -7.55 -54.15
CA ILE A 883 -6.73 -6.68 -55.05
C ILE A 883 -7.97 -7.28 -55.75
N ARG A 884 -9.11 -6.96 -55.11
CA ARG A 884 -10.34 -6.26 -55.56
C ARG A 884 -11.20 -6.73 -56.75
N GLY A 885 -12.50 -6.60 -56.48
CA GLY A 885 -13.62 -6.42 -57.41
C GLY A 885 -14.62 -7.56 -57.24
N GLY A 886 -15.77 -7.44 -56.58
CA GLY A 886 -16.75 -6.36 -56.61
C GLY A 886 -18.07 -6.95 -57.14
N ALA A 887 -19.19 -6.45 -56.60
CA ALA A 887 -20.58 -6.61 -57.06
C ALA A 887 -21.46 -7.73 -56.48
N LEU A 888 -22.39 -7.22 -55.67
CA LEU A 888 -23.65 -7.71 -55.12
C LEU A 888 -24.67 -8.28 -56.15
N GLN A 889 -25.42 -9.25 -55.64
CA GLN A 889 -26.89 -9.40 -55.66
C GLN A 889 -27.68 -10.04 -56.84
N ARG A 890 -28.45 -11.04 -56.38
CA ARG A 890 -29.88 -11.35 -56.62
C ARG A 890 -30.32 -12.00 -57.93
N VAL A 891 -30.55 -13.31 -57.78
CA VAL A 891 -31.51 -14.12 -58.55
C VAL A 891 -32.91 -13.94 -57.95
N LYS A 892 -33.92 -13.63 -58.79
CA LYS A 892 -35.23 -14.33 -58.82
C LYS A 892 -36.15 -13.89 -59.98
N ALA A 893 -36.71 -14.93 -60.60
CA ALA A 893 -38.05 -15.06 -61.21
C ALA A 893 -38.33 -14.57 -62.66
N VAL A 894 -38.36 -15.58 -63.54
CA VAL A 894 -39.30 -15.90 -64.63
C VAL A 894 -40.65 -15.15 -64.67
N LYS A 895 -41.00 -14.53 -65.82
CA LYS A 895 -42.21 -14.81 -66.65
C LYS A 895 -42.30 -13.93 -67.93
N ILE A 896 -42.40 -14.63 -69.07
CA ILE A 896 -43.37 -14.50 -70.20
C ILE A 896 -43.64 -13.12 -70.84
N VAL A 897 -43.11 -12.98 -72.07
CA VAL A 897 -43.74 -12.67 -73.39
C VAL A 897 -44.79 -11.53 -73.55
N ASP A 898 -44.47 -10.70 -74.57
CA ASP A 898 -45.29 -9.89 -75.50
C ASP A 898 -45.74 -8.44 -75.20
N THR A 899 -44.94 -7.49 -75.75
CA THR A 899 -45.23 -6.50 -76.83
C THR A 899 -46.56 -5.67 -76.84
N PRO A 900 -46.65 -4.53 -77.57
CA PRO A 900 -45.66 -3.47 -77.91
C PRO A 900 -46.23 -2.01 -77.93
N LYS A 901 -45.33 -1.02 -78.21
CA LYS A 901 -45.55 0.27 -78.93
C LYS A 901 -46.41 1.35 -78.22
N LYS A 902 -46.25 2.67 -78.42
CA LYS A 902 -45.28 3.61 -79.03
C LYS A 902 -45.74 5.03 -78.66
N SER A 903 -44.90 6.04 -78.97
CA SER A 903 -45.10 7.51 -78.99
C SER A 903 -44.97 8.24 -77.65
N ILE A 904 -43.98 9.12 -77.35
CA ILE A 904 -43.31 10.25 -78.08
C ILE A 904 -44.31 11.39 -78.41
N PRO A 905 -43.99 12.72 -78.40
CA PRO A 905 -42.71 13.43 -78.12
C PRO A 905 -42.81 14.61 -77.13
N THR A 906 -41.73 14.98 -76.45
CA THR A 906 -40.85 16.12 -76.78
C THR A 906 -39.61 16.07 -75.91
#